data_AF-A0A0L8H5M5-F1
#
_entry.id   AF-A0A0L8H5M5-F1
#
_cell.length_a   1.000
_cell.length_b   1.000
_cell.length_c   1.000
_cell.angle_alpha   90.00
_cell.angle_beta   90.00
_cell.angle_gamma   90.00
#
_symmetry.space_group_name_H-M   'P 1'
#
loop_
_entity.id
_entity.type
_entity.pdbx_description
1 polymer ?
#
loop_
_entity_poly.entity_id
_entity_poly.type
_entity_poly.pdbx_seq_one_letter_code
_entity_poly.pdbx_strand_id
1 'polypeptide(L)'
;MGIKTIKDNLDPLANIFGDRFAVVNHMDTSLIRFCNEIIREIKYNKQIANDVDNEETNNKLHTLNLYIILMQLDDSLLNLYVIKFAEDVRLTPEIVNRELAILRELAQPESEVCALESIKFYESNVEYIYSTGCRAPLSRQIYGDICYLEVKPIGKAPLYITASSHGYFLNNGPKKKTGELDYNKNGNYYRDLVSLLGDQSKVFEQQIAKLKFQVKPRPKSSKEKNQPSKDQKAKDTTNFAPESDPLKKESDLSMKSSGTNTKLSPSTRLAMLDDDDSVKKGISTKKTSGRKTKLSFGKSKKKPDESDESLSDTTSESEEEEETLERREVSTDLPTEYWQIQKLVKYLKVSNQTATVIFLCCMRDFNLSQETCQLAIRDLGGLEILINLLDTDEIKCKIGSLQILKEISDNPQVRRSIADLGGLQTMVNILQEHNKDLKCLAAETIANVAKFQRARRTVRKHGGIKQLVKILNYPVSNYTLPHENEKDIEIARCGALALWSISKSKKNKKCMRQAGAIPLLGRLLKSHHENMLIPVVGTLQECASEPSYRAAIHSEGMIEDLVKNLKSQNEELKTYCALAIFKCAEDKDSRELVREYGGLPPLVAILSSGNNKELLAAATGAIWKCSISRENLVQFRDLKAIEQLVALLSNQPEKVLVNVVGALGELARDPPNRQTIRKAGGITQLVNLLTGTNQALLINVTRAVGQCAEEIESMRIIEQLDGVRLLWSLLKNQNPEVISSAAWAICPCIENAK
;
A
#
# COMPACT_ATOMS: atom_id res chain seq x y z
N MET A 1 37.58 -3.98 -5.07
CA MET A 1 36.40 -4.50 -5.79
C MET A 1 35.17 -3.91 -5.10
N GLY A 2 34.13 -3.44 -5.78
CA GLY A 2 33.93 -3.22 -7.22
C GLY A 2 32.54 -2.60 -7.41
N ILE A 3 32.42 -1.50 -8.15
CA ILE A 3 31.15 -0.76 -8.26
C ILE A 3 30.15 -1.59 -9.07
N LYS A 4 29.06 -2.04 -8.43
CA LYS A 4 27.82 -2.38 -9.14
C LYS A 4 26.96 -1.13 -9.25
N THR A 5 26.59 -0.79 -10.48
CA THR A 5 25.96 0.48 -10.84
C THR A 5 24.44 0.43 -10.72
N ILE A 6 23.83 1.61 -10.72
CA ILE A 6 22.38 1.82 -10.76
C ILE A 6 21.87 1.41 -12.16
N LYS A 7 21.74 0.10 -12.40
CA LYS A 7 21.31 -0.50 -13.68
C LYS A 7 20.37 -1.70 -13.54
N ASP A 8 20.25 -2.27 -12.34
CA ASP A 8 19.53 -3.54 -12.11
C ASP A 8 18.01 -3.34 -11.85
N ASN A 9 17.42 -2.21 -12.28
CA ASN A 9 15.97 -1.98 -12.31
C ASN A 9 15.59 -1.29 -13.64
N LEU A 10 15.34 -2.10 -14.67
CA LEU A 10 15.32 -1.65 -16.07
C LEU A 10 13.93 -1.54 -16.70
N ASP A 11 12.88 -2.09 -16.08
CA ASP A 11 11.50 -1.94 -16.59
C ASP A 11 10.42 -2.11 -15.50
N PRO A 12 9.69 -1.04 -15.14
CA PRO A 12 8.54 -1.12 -14.23
C PRO A 12 7.35 -1.91 -14.80
N LEU A 13 7.14 -1.90 -16.12
CA LEU A 13 5.99 -2.53 -16.77
C LEU A 13 6.15 -4.06 -16.82
N ALA A 14 7.37 -4.56 -17.03
CA ALA A 14 7.65 -5.99 -16.97
C ALA A 14 7.34 -6.58 -15.57
N ASN A 15 7.60 -5.84 -14.49
CA ASN A 15 7.27 -6.26 -13.12
C ASN A 15 5.77 -6.25 -12.80
N ILE A 16 4.94 -5.55 -13.59
CA ILE A 16 3.49 -5.42 -13.37
C ILE A 16 2.69 -6.31 -14.32
N PHE A 17 3.13 -6.47 -15.56
CA PHE A 17 2.41 -7.18 -16.63
C PHE A 17 3.15 -8.43 -17.17
N GLY A 18 4.35 -8.71 -16.67
CA GLY A 18 5.18 -9.87 -17.01
C GLY A 18 6.15 -9.64 -18.18
N ASP A 19 7.11 -10.55 -18.33
CA ASP A 19 8.29 -10.48 -19.23
C ASP A 19 7.99 -10.12 -20.70
N ARG A 20 6.75 -10.31 -21.16
CA ARG A 20 6.30 -10.01 -22.53
C ARG A 20 6.33 -8.51 -22.85
N PHE A 21 6.29 -7.66 -21.82
CA PHE A 21 6.25 -6.20 -21.93
C PHE A 21 7.62 -5.53 -21.72
N ALA A 22 8.70 -6.30 -21.52
CA ALA A 22 10.04 -5.76 -21.27
C ALA A 22 10.63 -5.02 -22.49
N VAL A 23 11.01 -3.76 -22.31
CA VAL A 23 11.60 -2.90 -23.34
C VAL A 23 13.05 -3.29 -23.64
N VAL A 24 13.27 -3.90 -24.81
CA VAL A 24 14.62 -4.21 -25.30
C VAL A 24 15.22 -3.00 -26.02
N ASN A 25 15.95 -2.16 -25.27
CA ASN A 25 16.92 -1.14 -25.70
C ASN A 25 16.54 -0.22 -26.89
N HIS A 26 16.27 1.05 -26.55
CA HIS A 26 16.41 2.25 -27.39
C HIS A 26 15.49 2.46 -28.61
N MET A 27 14.67 1.49 -29.03
CA MET A 27 13.48 1.78 -29.84
C MET A 27 12.32 0.92 -29.35
N ASP A 28 11.21 1.55 -28.94
CA ASP A 28 10.02 0.81 -28.57
C ASP A 28 9.41 0.16 -29.82
N THR A 29 9.60 -1.15 -29.91
CA THR A 29 9.09 -2.00 -30.99
C THR A 29 7.96 -2.91 -30.53
N SER A 30 7.44 -2.71 -29.31
CA SER A 30 6.31 -3.48 -28.76
C SER A 30 5.09 -3.40 -29.69
N LEU A 31 4.68 -2.19 -30.05
CA LEU A 31 3.57 -1.92 -30.97
C LEU A 31 3.80 -2.54 -32.35
N ILE A 32 5.04 -2.47 -32.86
CA ILE A 32 5.40 -3.06 -34.16
C ILE A 32 5.33 -4.59 -34.10
N ARG A 33 5.72 -5.22 -32.98
CA ARG A 33 5.56 -6.67 -32.78
C ARG A 33 4.08 -7.06 -32.72
N PHE A 34 3.28 -6.36 -31.92
CA PHE A 34 1.85 -6.59 -31.75
C PHE A 34 1.07 -6.43 -33.08
N CYS A 35 1.36 -5.37 -33.84
CA CYS A 35 0.83 -5.19 -35.20
C CYS A 35 1.24 -6.34 -36.14
N ASN A 36 2.50 -6.78 -36.11
CA ASN A 36 2.95 -7.91 -36.94
C ASN A 36 2.33 -9.25 -36.52
N GLU A 37 2.00 -9.43 -35.24
CA GLU A 37 1.34 -10.60 -34.69
C GLU A 37 -0.13 -10.66 -35.14
N ILE A 38 -0.89 -9.58 -34.97
CA ILE A 38 -2.27 -9.45 -35.49
C ILE A 38 -2.29 -9.61 -37.03
N ILE A 39 -1.33 -9.03 -37.76
CA ILE A 39 -1.23 -9.20 -39.22
C ILE A 39 -0.90 -10.66 -39.62
N ARG A 40 -0.21 -11.43 -38.78
CA ARG A 40 -0.01 -12.88 -38.99
C ARG A 40 -1.27 -13.67 -38.71
N GLU A 41 -1.96 -13.43 -37.59
CA GLU A 41 -3.24 -14.08 -37.27
C GLU A 41 -4.28 -13.84 -38.37
N ILE A 42 -4.46 -12.59 -38.82
CA ILE A 42 -5.40 -12.24 -39.90
C ILE A 42 -5.01 -12.92 -41.22
N LYS A 43 -3.72 -13.04 -41.54
CA LYS A 43 -3.26 -13.76 -42.76
C LYS A 43 -3.46 -15.27 -42.67
N TYR A 44 -3.22 -15.85 -41.50
CA TYR A 44 -3.42 -17.29 -41.24
C TYR A 44 -4.90 -17.66 -41.32
N ASN A 45 -5.77 -16.90 -40.64
CA ASN A 45 -7.21 -17.12 -40.67
C ASN A 45 -7.78 -16.98 -42.09
N LYS A 46 -7.30 -15.99 -42.88
CA LYS A 46 -7.68 -15.83 -44.30
C LYS A 46 -7.18 -16.95 -45.23
N GLN A 47 -6.19 -17.74 -44.83
CA GLN A 47 -5.76 -18.93 -45.61
C GLN A 47 -6.60 -20.17 -45.33
N ILE A 48 -7.38 -20.19 -44.25
CA ILE A 48 -8.17 -21.36 -43.81
C ILE A 48 -9.63 -21.30 -44.35
N ALA A 49 -10.00 -20.22 -45.05
CA ALA A 49 -11.25 -20.07 -45.80
C ALA A 49 -12.56 -20.21 -44.99
N ASN A 50 -12.49 -19.94 -43.68
CA ASN A 50 -13.66 -19.78 -42.81
C ASN A 50 -13.84 -18.28 -42.49
N ASP A 51 -14.73 -17.60 -43.23
CA ASP A 51 -15.26 -16.30 -42.82
C ASP A 51 -16.23 -16.51 -41.63
N VAL A 52 -15.67 -16.53 -40.43
CA VAL A 52 -16.38 -16.46 -39.16
C VAL A 52 -15.76 -15.32 -38.37
N ASP A 53 -16.58 -14.41 -37.84
CA ASP A 53 -16.14 -13.32 -36.96
C ASP A 53 -15.52 -13.89 -35.69
N ASN A 54 -14.20 -14.08 -35.71
CA ASN A 54 -13.45 -14.48 -34.53
C ASN A 54 -13.39 -13.28 -33.59
N GLU A 55 -14.31 -13.29 -32.61
CA GLU A 55 -14.51 -12.26 -31.59
C GLU A 55 -13.19 -11.89 -30.88
N GLU A 56 -12.26 -12.85 -30.71
CA GLU A 56 -10.92 -12.61 -30.19
C GLU A 56 -10.08 -11.68 -31.08
N THR A 57 -10.03 -11.89 -32.41
CA THR A 57 -9.33 -10.97 -33.32
C THR A 57 -10.01 -9.61 -33.40
N ASN A 58 -11.35 -9.56 -33.34
CA ASN A 58 -12.07 -8.29 -33.27
C ASN A 58 -11.76 -7.55 -31.96
N ASN A 59 -11.66 -8.23 -30.82
CA ASN A 59 -11.25 -7.64 -29.54
C ASN A 59 -9.80 -7.14 -29.57
N LYS A 60 -8.86 -7.92 -30.13
CA LYS A 60 -7.47 -7.46 -30.37
C LYS A 60 -7.43 -6.20 -31.25
N LEU A 61 -8.28 -6.13 -32.29
CA LEU A 61 -8.39 -4.97 -33.19
C LEU A 61 -8.98 -3.73 -32.47
N HIS A 62 -9.99 -3.92 -31.62
CA HIS A 62 -10.54 -2.83 -30.80
C HIS A 62 -9.51 -2.31 -29.78
N THR A 63 -8.75 -3.20 -29.12
CA THR A 63 -7.63 -2.81 -28.25
C THR A 63 -6.58 -1.99 -29.01
N LEU A 64 -6.22 -2.39 -30.23
CA LEU A 64 -5.28 -1.65 -31.08
C LEU A 64 -5.82 -0.25 -31.43
N ASN A 65 -7.08 -0.14 -31.84
CA ASN A 65 -7.71 1.15 -32.15
C ASN A 65 -7.75 2.08 -30.91
N LEU A 66 -8.06 1.52 -29.73
CA LEU A 66 -8.12 2.28 -28.48
C LEU A 66 -6.73 2.80 -28.06
N TYR A 67 -5.67 2.00 -28.29
CA TYR A 67 -4.28 2.43 -28.11
C TYR A 67 -3.87 3.53 -29.11
N ILE A 68 -4.28 3.42 -30.39
CA ILE A 68 -4.02 4.46 -31.40
C ILE A 68 -4.71 5.79 -31.03
N ILE A 69 -5.94 5.74 -30.51
CA ILE A 69 -6.67 6.92 -30.02
C ILE A 69 -5.95 7.54 -28.80
N LEU A 70 -5.43 6.72 -27.88
CA LEU A 70 -4.61 7.20 -26.76
C LEU A 70 -3.32 7.88 -27.25
N MET A 71 -2.60 7.30 -28.21
CA MET A 71 -1.41 7.95 -28.80
C MET A 71 -1.76 9.27 -29.50
N GLN A 72 -2.91 9.36 -30.18
CA GLN A 72 -3.37 10.60 -30.81
C GLN A 72 -3.77 11.66 -29.77
N LEU A 73 -4.33 11.25 -28.62
CA LEU A 73 -4.59 12.13 -27.49
C LEU A 73 -3.29 12.66 -26.89
N ASP A 74 -2.32 11.78 -26.64
CA ASP A 74 -1.02 12.14 -26.06
C ASP A 74 -0.24 13.08 -26.99
N ASP A 75 -0.17 12.82 -28.30
CA ASP A 75 0.48 13.73 -29.26
C ASP A 75 -0.29 15.07 -29.37
N SER A 76 -1.62 15.06 -29.30
CA SER A 76 -2.42 16.29 -29.25
C SER A 76 -2.15 17.11 -27.98
N LEU A 77 -2.05 16.45 -26.81
CA LEU A 77 -1.70 17.07 -25.54
C LEU A 77 -0.25 17.60 -25.57
N LEU A 78 0.69 16.80 -26.09
CA LEU A 78 2.09 17.17 -26.23
C LEU A 78 2.23 18.42 -27.11
N ASN A 79 1.57 18.47 -28.27
CA ASN A 79 1.57 19.65 -29.13
C ASN A 79 0.94 20.87 -28.43
N LEU A 80 -0.17 20.70 -27.70
CA LEU A 80 -0.81 21.78 -26.93
C LEU A 80 0.09 22.32 -25.80
N TYR A 81 0.85 21.45 -25.13
CA TYR A 81 1.85 21.85 -24.14
C TYR A 81 3.12 22.44 -24.78
N VAL A 82 3.60 21.93 -25.91
CA VAL A 82 4.76 22.47 -26.65
C VAL A 82 4.46 23.89 -27.14
N ILE A 83 3.24 24.17 -27.60
CA ILE A 83 2.81 25.54 -27.94
C ILE A 83 2.90 26.46 -26.71
N LYS A 84 2.40 26.04 -25.54
CA LYS A 84 2.51 26.81 -24.29
C LYS A 84 3.97 27.00 -23.84
N PHE A 85 4.81 25.98 -23.95
CA PHE A 85 6.24 26.08 -23.63
C PHE A 85 7.02 26.95 -24.62
N ALA A 86 6.57 27.08 -25.88
CA ALA A 86 7.15 27.99 -26.86
C ALA A 86 6.80 29.47 -26.60
N GLU A 87 5.78 29.76 -25.78
CA GLU A 87 5.46 31.13 -25.35
C GLU A 87 6.39 31.60 -24.21
N ASP A 88 6.76 30.69 -23.31
CA ASP A 88 7.69 30.90 -22.18
C ASP A 88 9.17 30.77 -22.61
N VAL A 89 9.69 31.77 -23.32
CA VAL A 89 11.10 31.82 -23.75
C VAL A 89 12.05 31.98 -22.55
N ARG A 90 12.54 30.85 -22.02
CA ARG A 90 13.56 30.84 -20.97
C ARG A 90 14.95 31.08 -21.55
N LEU A 91 15.46 32.31 -21.43
CA LEU A 91 16.86 32.61 -21.71
C LEU A 91 17.76 31.75 -20.82
N THR A 92 18.80 31.18 -21.41
CA THR A 92 19.88 30.45 -20.71
C THR A 92 21.19 31.22 -20.81
N PRO A 93 22.17 30.98 -19.92
CA PRO A 93 23.48 31.62 -20.00
C PRO A 93 24.17 31.39 -21.35
N GLU A 94 23.96 30.24 -21.99
CA GLU A 94 24.48 29.97 -23.33
C GLU A 94 23.88 30.86 -24.41
N ILE A 95 22.55 31.03 -24.43
CA ILE A 95 21.85 31.86 -25.44
C ILE A 95 22.33 33.31 -25.30
N VAL A 96 22.36 33.82 -24.07
CA VAL A 96 22.84 35.18 -23.77
C VAL A 96 24.31 35.35 -24.19
N ASN A 97 25.19 34.38 -23.92
CA ASN A 97 26.58 34.43 -24.37
C ASN A 97 26.71 34.41 -25.91
N ARG A 98 25.86 33.67 -26.64
CA ARG A 98 25.86 33.63 -28.11
C ARG A 98 25.36 34.95 -28.73
N GLU A 99 24.28 35.52 -28.22
CA GLU A 99 23.80 36.84 -28.67
C GLU A 99 24.83 37.94 -28.42
N LEU A 100 25.52 37.90 -27.27
CA LEU A 100 26.59 38.84 -26.94
C LEU A 100 27.85 38.66 -27.79
N ALA A 101 28.13 37.46 -28.31
CA ALA A 101 29.23 37.27 -29.26
C ALA A 101 28.93 37.96 -30.59
N ILE A 102 27.75 37.73 -31.16
CA ILE A 102 27.29 38.35 -32.42
C ILE A 102 27.23 39.88 -32.28
N LEU A 103 26.71 40.39 -31.16
CA LEU A 103 26.64 41.84 -30.91
C LEU A 103 28.02 42.49 -30.65
N ARG A 104 29.07 41.71 -30.32
CA ARG A 104 30.46 42.19 -30.23
C ARG A 104 31.14 42.28 -31.59
N GLU A 105 30.83 41.37 -32.52
CA GLU A 105 31.28 41.48 -33.92
C GLU A 105 30.70 42.76 -34.58
N LEU A 106 29.45 43.12 -34.23
CA LEU A 106 28.78 44.36 -34.65
C LEU A 106 29.22 45.63 -33.89
N ALA A 107 30.19 45.53 -32.98
CA ALA A 107 30.75 46.62 -32.18
C ALA A 107 32.25 46.86 -32.45
N GLN A 108 32.74 46.49 -33.64
CA GLN A 108 34.12 46.75 -34.08
C GLN A 108 34.22 48.13 -34.78
N PRO A 109 35.27 48.93 -34.53
CA PRO A 109 35.39 50.29 -35.07
C PRO A 109 35.79 50.35 -36.55
N GLU A 110 36.19 49.24 -37.17
CA GLU A 110 36.73 49.18 -38.54
C GLU A 110 35.72 48.68 -39.59
N SER A 111 34.44 48.55 -39.23
CA SER A 111 33.35 48.14 -40.14
C SER A 111 32.41 49.30 -40.45
N GLU A 112 32.07 49.49 -41.73
CA GLU A 112 31.11 50.50 -42.21
C GLU A 112 29.68 50.33 -41.66
N VAL A 113 29.40 49.24 -40.95
CA VAL A 113 28.08 48.93 -40.36
C VAL A 113 28.13 48.74 -38.84
N CYS A 114 29.13 49.33 -38.16
CA CYS A 114 29.20 49.37 -36.70
C CYS A 114 27.98 50.07 -36.08
N ALA A 115 27.28 49.41 -35.14
CA ALA A 115 26.00 49.89 -34.59
C ALA A 115 26.04 50.22 -33.07
N LEU A 116 27.12 49.84 -32.38
CA LEU A 116 27.31 50.04 -30.94
C LEU A 116 28.73 50.54 -30.68
N GLU A 117 28.90 51.54 -29.82
CA GLU A 117 30.22 52.03 -29.40
C GLU A 117 30.91 51.05 -28.44
N SER A 118 30.13 50.32 -27.62
CA SER A 118 30.64 49.21 -26.80
C SER A 118 29.52 48.35 -26.22
N ILE A 119 29.84 47.09 -25.90
CA ILE A 119 28.98 46.16 -25.18
C ILE A 119 29.82 45.27 -24.21
N LYS A 120 29.69 45.56 -22.91
CA LYS A 120 30.50 44.96 -21.82
C LYS A 120 29.61 44.35 -20.74
N PHE A 121 30.18 43.46 -19.93
CA PHE A 121 29.58 43.13 -18.63
C PHE A 121 29.90 44.26 -17.65
N TYR A 122 28.96 44.58 -16.75
CA TYR A 122 29.19 45.62 -15.75
C TYR A 122 30.34 45.24 -14.78
N GLU A 123 31.04 46.24 -14.25
CA GLU A 123 32.41 46.13 -13.70
C GLU A 123 32.61 45.08 -12.60
N SER A 124 31.57 44.74 -11.84
CA SER A 124 31.61 43.70 -10.79
C SER A 124 31.71 42.26 -11.32
N ASN A 125 31.46 42.02 -12.61
CA ASN A 125 31.14 40.69 -13.16
C ASN A 125 32.08 40.24 -14.30
N VAL A 126 33.27 40.83 -14.43
CA VAL A 126 34.11 40.66 -15.64
C VAL A 126 34.72 39.25 -15.76
N GLU A 127 35.20 38.65 -14.67
CA GLU A 127 35.96 37.38 -14.71
C GLU A 127 35.28 36.19 -14.01
N TYR A 128 34.40 36.41 -13.02
CA TYR A 128 33.81 35.31 -12.26
C TYR A 128 32.55 34.74 -12.92
N ILE A 129 32.57 33.43 -13.21
CA ILE A 129 31.42 32.65 -13.68
C ILE A 129 31.11 31.61 -12.61
N TYR A 130 29.86 31.57 -12.14
CA TYR A 130 29.42 30.56 -11.17
C TYR A 130 29.30 29.17 -11.84
N SER A 131 29.29 28.09 -11.06
CA SER A 131 29.07 26.73 -11.57
C SER A 131 27.74 26.52 -12.31
N THR A 132 26.80 27.47 -12.18
CA THR A 132 25.54 27.57 -12.92
C THR A 132 25.68 28.20 -14.32
N GLY A 133 26.86 28.65 -14.71
CA GLY A 133 27.12 29.40 -15.96
C GLY A 133 26.69 30.87 -15.92
N CYS A 134 25.96 31.30 -14.89
CA CYS A 134 25.57 32.69 -14.67
C CYS A 134 26.75 33.56 -14.20
N ARG A 135 26.65 34.88 -14.46
CA ARG A 135 27.54 35.90 -13.88
C ARG A 135 26.86 36.75 -12.81
N ALA A 136 25.52 36.74 -12.71
CA ALA A 136 24.82 37.37 -11.60
C ALA A 136 25.14 36.69 -10.25
N PRO A 137 25.18 37.43 -9.12
CA PRO A 137 25.39 36.83 -7.79
C PRO A 137 24.34 35.79 -7.43
N LEU A 138 24.69 34.78 -6.62
CA LEU A 138 23.77 33.70 -6.20
C LEU A 138 22.46 34.22 -5.58
N SER A 139 22.51 35.31 -4.81
CA SER A 139 21.34 35.98 -4.24
C SER A 139 20.37 36.56 -5.27
N ARG A 140 20.84 36.82 -6.50
CA ARG A 140 20.05 37.30 -7.65
C ARG A 140 19.68 36.20 -8.64
N GLN A 141 20.47 35.13 -8.74
CA GLN A 141 20.11 33.92 -9.51
C GLN A 141 18.79 33.28 -9.04
N ILE A 142 18.44 33.40 -7.75
CA ILE A 142 17.15 32.96 -7.19
C ILE A 142 15.95 33.68 -7.86
N TYR A 143 16.13 34.94 -8.29
CA TYR A 143 15.14 35.72 -9.02
C TYR A 143 15.24 35.55 -10.55
N GLY A 144 16.08 34.61 -11.01
CA GLY A 144 16.28 34.31 -12.43
C GLY A 144 17.27 35.23 -13.15
N ASP A 145 18.03 36.09 -12.46
CA ASP A 145 19.04 36.94 -13.12
C ASP A 145 20.24 36.11 -13.60
N ILE A 146 20.68 36.37 -14.83
CA ILE A 146 21.77 35.64 -15.53
C ILE A 146 23.05 36.48 -15.55
N CYS A 147 22.96 37.74 -16.01
CA CYS A 147 24.07 38.70 -16.03
C CYS A 147 23.58 40.15 -16.17
N TYR A 148 24.49 41.10 -15.90
CA TYR A 148 24.27 42.54 -16.09
C TYR A 148 25.23 43.09 -17.15
N LEU A 149 24.69 43.95 -18.01
CA LEU A 149 25.33 44.47 -19.21
C LEU A 149 25.35 45.99 -19.18
N GLU A 150 26.45 46.56 -19.66
CA GLU A 150 26.55 47.96 -20.05
C GLU A 150 26.70 48.02 -21.56
N VAL A 151 25.74 48.67 -22.23
CA VAL A 151 25.69 48.80 -23.68
C VAL A 151 25.63 50.27 -24.03
N LYS A 152 26.53 50.75 -24.90
CA LYS A 152 26.54 52.14 -25.36
C LYS A 152 26.18 52.21 -26.86
N PRO A 153 24.93 52.54 -27.23
CA PRO A 153 24.57 52.80 -28.62
C PRO A 153 25.20 54.11 -29.12
N ILE A 154 25.47 54.18 -30.42
CA ILE A 154 26.08 55.35 -31.05
C ILE A 154 25.26 56.62 -30.76
N GLY A 155 25.92 57.62 -30.17
CA GLY A 155 25.30 58.91 -29.87
C GLY A 155 24.32 58.92 -28.70
N LYS A 156 24.31 57.88 -27.84
CA LYS A 156 23.52 57.83 -26.61
C LYS A 156 24.37 57.59 -25.35
N ALA A 157 23.78 57.91 -24.21
CA ALA A 157 24.28 57.52 -22.90
C ALA A 157 24.29 55.97 -22.76
N PRO A 158 25.16 55.39 -21.91
CA PRO A 158 25.16 53.96 -21.64
C PRO A 158 23.81 53.49 -21.07
N LEU A 159 23.37 52.34 -21.53
CA LEU A 159 22.18 51.62 -21.09
C LEU A 159 22.61 50.44 -20.22
N TYR A 160 22.01 50.31 -19.04
CA TYR A 160 22.25 49.20 -18.13
C TYR A 160 21.11 48.19 -18.27
N ILE A 161 21.46 46.96 -18.67
CA ILE A 161 20.51 45.91 -19.04
C ILE A 161 20.75 44.67 -18.16
N THR A 162 19.67 44.09 -17.66
CA THR A 162 19.67 42.78 -17.00
C THR A 162 19.19 41.72 -17.98
N ALA A 163 19.96 40.64 -18.13
CA ALA A 163 19.48 39.41 -18.74
C ALA A 163 18.91 38.51 -17.63
N SER A 164 17.66 38.08 -17.77
CA SER A 164 16.97 37.17 -16.84
C SER A 164 16.37 35.99 -17.60
N SER A 165 16.09 34.89 -16.91
CA SER A 165 15.35 33.74 -17.45
C SER A 165 13.95 34.07 -18.00
N HIS A 166 13.45 35.29 -17.78
CA HIS A 166 12.17 35.81 -18.31
C HIS A 166 12.34 36.80 -19.47
N GLY A 167 13.57 37.02 -19.96
CA GLY A 167 13.91 38.00 -20.99
C GLY A 167 14.87 39.10 -20.52
N TYR A 168 15.21 40.01 -21.43
CA TYR A 168 16.03 41.19 -21.16
C TYR A 168 15.17 42.36 -20.67
N PHE A 169 15.70 43.19 -19.78
CA PHE A 169 15.05 44.44 -19.33
C PHE A 169 16.08 45.51 -18.93
N LEU A 170 15.70 46.78 -18.98
CA LEU A 170 16.53 47.88 -18.49
C LEU A 170 16.48 47.95 -16.96
N ASN A 171 17.61 48.28 -16.33
CA ASN A 171 17.70 48.59 -14.91
C ASN A 171 18.19 50.02 -14.70
N ASN A 172 18.17 50.52 -13.46
CA ASN A 172 18.45 51.92 -13.15
C ASN A 172 19.96 52.28 -13.15
N GLY A 173 20.85 51.32 -13.43
CA GLY A 173 22.30 51.54 -13.43
C GLY A 173 22.91 51.72 -12.03
N PRO A 174 24.18 52.17 -11.94
CA PRO A 174 24.87 52.33 -10.67
C PRO A 174 24.38 53.52 -9.85
N LYS A 175 24.20 53.31 -8.54
CA LYS A 175 23.81 54.34 -7.58
C LYS A 175 24.96 55.35 -7.39
N LYS A 176 24.70 56.63 -7.72
CA LYS A 176 25.65 57.77 -7.70
C LYS A 176 26.43 58.03 -6.39
N LYS A 177 26.21 57.25 -5.33
CA LYS A 177 26.90 57.35 -4.03
C LYS A 177 27.67 56.08 -3.60
N THR A 178 27.39 54.92 -4.20
CA THR A 178 27.98 53.63 -3.78
C THR A 178 28.56 52.81 -4.93
N GLY A 179 28.27 53.13 -6.19
CA GLY A 179 28.69 52.34 -7.35
C GLY A 179 27.90 51.04 -7.54
N GLU A 180 27.13 50.60 -6.53
CA GLU A 180 26.28 49.42 -6.61
C GLU A 180 25.21 49.57 -7.68
N LEU A 181 25.05 48.55 -8.52
CA LEU A 181 24.05 48.51 -9.58
C LEU A 181 22.64 48.31 -8.98
N ASP A 182 21.71 49.19 -9.34
CA ASP A 182 20.33 49.11 -8.88
C ASP A 182 19.53 48.12 -9.74
N TYR A 183 19.47 46.86 -9.29
CA TYR A 183 18.82 45.73 -9.98
C TYR A 183 17.28 45.83 -10.14
N ASN A 184 16.68 46.99 -9.86
CA ASN A 184 15.25 47.23 -10.03
C ASN A 184 14.90 47.32 -11.52
N LYS A 185 13.83 46.62 -11.92
CA LYS A 185 13.35 46.58 -13.30
C LYS A 185 12.69 47.90 -13.68
N ASN A 186 13.08 48.44 -14.83
CA ASN A 186 12.55 49.67 -15.41
C ASN A 186 12.10 49.38 -16.86
N GLY A 187 10.78 49.40 -17.11
CA GLY A 187 10.20 49.00 -18.40
C GLY A 187 9.83 47.52 -18.52
N ASN A 188 9.61 47.04 -19.75
CA ASN A 188 9.09 45.70 -20.05
C ASN A 188 10.19 44.63 -20.23
N TYR A 189 9.78 43.37 -20.34
CA TYR A 189 10.67 42.29 -20.80
C TYR A 189 10.70 42.25 -22.33
N TYR A 190 11.88 42.01 -22.90
CA TYR A 190 12.13 41.77 -24.31
C TYR A 190 12.66 40.35 -24.50
N ARG A 191 12.20 39.64 -25.54
CA ARG A 191 12.63 38.25 -25.81
C ARG A 191 14.10 38.18 -26.26
N ASP A 192 14.56 39.17 -27.01
CA ASP A 192 15.90 39.26 -27.58
C ASP A 192 16.54 40.63 -27.30
N LEU A 193 17.87 40.69 -27.23
CA LEU A 193 18.60 41.93 -26.93
C LEU A 193 18.54 42.96 -28.09
N VAL A 194 18.29 42.50 -29.32
CA VAL A 194 18.18 43.37 -30.51
C VAL A 194 16.89 44.20 -30.50
N SER A 195 15.74 43.60 -30.19
CA SER A 195 14.46 44.32 -30.02
C SER A 195 14.55 45.40 -28.93
N LEU A 196 15.16 45.09 -27.78
CA LEU A 196 15.36 46.06 -26.69
C LEU A 196 16.20 47.26 -27.17
N LEU A 197 17.33 47.01 -27.82
CA LEU A 197 18.22 48.07 -28.32
C LEU A 197 17.61 48.84 -29.50
N GLY A 198 16.71 48.23 -30.29
CA GLY A 198 15.93 48.87 -31.34
C GLY A 198 14.97 49.92 -30.78
N ASP A 199 14.09 49.52 -29.85
CA ASP A 199 13.18 50.42 -29.13
C ASP A 199 13.92 51.61 -28.49
N GLN A 200 15.11 51.35 -27.95
CA GLN A 200 15.94 52.38 -27.31
C GLN A 200 16.77 53.22 -28.29
N SER A 201 17.00 52.80 -29.54
CA SER A 201 17.80 53.56 -30.50
C SER A 201 17.39 53.30 -31.97
N LYS A 202 16.67 54.28 -32.54
CA LYS A 202 16.33 54.31 -33.97
C LYS A 202 17.55 54.30 -34.90
N VAL A 203 18.72 54.71 -34.43
CA VAL A 203 19.98 54.63 -35.21
C VAL A 203 20.44 53.17 -35.33
N PHE A 204 20.46 52.45 -34.21
CA PHE A 204 20.76 51.02 -34.15
C PHE A 204 19.73 50.20 -34.93
N GLU A 205 18.44 50.52 -34.79
CA GLU A 205 17.34 49.93 -35.57
C GLU A 205 17.59 50.08 -37.09
N GLN A 206 17.92 51.28 -37.56
CA GLN A 206 18.22 51.54 -38.97
C GLN A 206 19.48 50.83 -39.47
N GLN A 207 20.51 50.68 -38.64
CA GLN A 207 21.75 49.97 -39.01
C GLN A 207 21.52 48.45 -39.08
N ILE A 208 20.80 47.86 -38.11
CA ILE A 208 20.40 46.45 -38.19
C ILE A 208 19.39 46.18 -39.30
N ALA A 209 18.51 47.13 -39.63
CA ALA A 209 17.64 47.02 -40.80
C ALA A 209 18.44 46.92 -42.11
N LYS A 210 19.51 47.72 -42.28
CA LYS A 210 20.42 47.62 -43.44
C LYS A 210 21.06 46.22 -43.55
N LEU A 211 21.53 45.65 -42.44
CA LEU A 211 22.07 44.27 -42.41
C LEU A 211 21.02 43.22 -42.79
N LYS A 212 19.80 43.32 -42.24
CA LYS A 212 18.68 42.40 -42.55
C LYS A 212 18.25 42.41 -44.02
N PHE A 213 18.61 43.44 -44.81
CA PHE A 213 18.22 43.57 -46.21
C PHE A 213 19.20 42.96 -47.24
N GLN A 214 20.40 42.49 -46.84
CA GLN A 214 21.36 41.89 -47.78
C GLN A 214 21.07 40.42 -48.17
N VAL A 215 20.02 39.78 -47.63
CA VAL A 215 19.76 38.32 -47.83
C VAL A 215 18.46 38.03 -48.59
N LYS A 216 18.49 38.12 -49.94
CA LYS A 216 17.41 37.70 -50.87
C LYS A 216 17.99 37.37 -52.29
N PRO A 217 17.33 36.54 -53.15
CA PRO A 217 16.82 35.19 -52.85
C PRO A 217 16.84 34.16 -54.03
N ARG A 218 17.33 32.93 -53.80
CA ARG A 218 16.98 31.66 -54.53
C ARG A 218 17.37 31.54 -56.04
N PRO A 219 17.47 30.30 -56.56
CA PRO A 219 16.33 29.62 -57.23
C PRO A 219 15.85 28.38 -56.44
N LYS A 220 14.54 28.09 -56.30
CA LYS A 220 13.52 27.66 -57.29
C LYS A 220 13.63 26.18 -57.76
N SER A 221 13.25 25.29 -56.85
CA SER A 221 12.19 24.26 -57.04
C SER A 221 12.12 23.37 -58.30
N SER A 222 12.07 22.07 -58.00
CA SER A 222 11.26 21.00 -58.64
C SER A 222 11.82 20.24 -59.84
N LYS A 223 11.39 18.97 -59.93
CA LYS A 223 11.67 17.93 -60.93
C LYS A 223 13.10 17.34 -60.83
N GLU A 224 13.34 16.04 -61.06
CA GLU A 224 12.41 14.96 -61.43
C GLU A 224 12.81 13.58 -60.85
N LYS A 225 12.14 12.51 -61.29
CA LYS A 225 12.21 11.14 -60.74
C LYS A 225 13.46 10.35 -61.20
N ASN A 226 13.78 9.32 -60.41
CA ASN A 226 14.40 8.03 -60.78
C ASN A 226 15.91 7.92 -61.11
N GLN A 227 16.51 6.94 -60.43
CA GLN A 227 17.56 5.96 -60.79
C GLN A 227 17.66 5.52 -62.28
N PRO A 228 18.70 4.74 -62.71
CA PRO A 228 20.07 4.55 -62.14
C PRO A 228 21.23 4.35 -63.16
N SER A 229 22.48 4.63 -62.73
CA SER A 229 23.70 3.86 -63.10
C SER A 229 24.81 4.18 -62.07
N LYS A 230 25.71 3.31 -61.58
CA LYS A 230 26.51 2.15 -62.07
C LYS A 230 27.88 2.48 -62.67
N ASP A 231 28.89 2.08 -61.88
CA ASP A 231 30.22 1.57 -62.25
C ASP A 231 31.28 2.49 -62.93
N GLN A 232 32.36 2.74 -62.14
CA GLN A 232 33.79 2.47 -62.48
C GLN A 232 34.48 3.33 -63.56
N LYS A 233 35.80 3.58 -63.58
CA LYS A 233 37.04 3.04 -62.94
C LYS A 233 38.12 4.19 -62.98
N ALA A 234 39.32 4.17 -62.39
CA ALA A 234 39.98 3.52 -61.23
C ALA A 234 41.51 3.88 -61.29
N LYS A 235 42.36 3.13 -60.56
CA LYS A 235 43.85 3.01 -60.68
C LYS A 235 44.70 4.10 -60.03
N ASP A 236 45.90 3.83 -59.49
CA ASP A 236 46.65 2.60 -59.10
C ASP A 236 47.67 3.02 -57.99
N THR A 237 48.21 2.20 -57.09
CA THR A 237 47.95 0.79 -56.72
C THR A 237 47.56 0.75 -55.21
N THR A 238 48.10 0.05 -54.20
CA THR A 238 49.06 -1.07 -53.91
C THR A 238 48.39 -1.94 -52.81
N ASN A 239 48.60 -3.26 -52.64
CA ASN A 239 49.75 -4.17 -52.55
C ASN A 239 50.48 -4.18 -51.18
N PHE A 240 50.54 -5.27 -50.41
CA PHE A 240 49.82 -6.59 -50.46
C PHE A 240 49.89 -7.28 -49.06
N ALA A 241 49.23 -8.43 -48.85
CA ALA A 241 49.23 -9.24 -47.60
C ALA A 241 50.40 -10.31 -47.58
N PRO A 242 50.43 -11.48 -46.87
CA PRO A 242 49.36 -12.29 -46.21
C PRO A 242 49.73 -13.10 -44.89
N GLU A 243 48.77 -13.93 -44.41
CA GLU A 243 48.90 -15.28 -43.76
C GLU A 243 49.61 -15.44 -42.36
N SER A 244 49.39 -16.48 -41.52
CA SER A 244 48.48 -17.69 -41.50
C SER A 244 48.30 -18.33 -40.07
N ASP A 245 47.45 -19.37 -39.97
CA ASP A 245 47.10 -20.28 -38.83
C ASP A 245 48.20 -21.35 -38.47
N PRO A 246 48.05 -22.33 -37.52
CA PRO A 246 47.49 -22.35 -36.14
C PRO A 246 48.26 -23.26 -35.09
N LEU A 247 47.77 -23.35 -33.83
CA LEU A 247 47.78 -24.53 -32.89
C LEU A 247 49.08 -25.32 -32.48
N LYS A 248 49.49 -25.31 -31.18
CA LYS A 248 49.60 -26.48 -30.21
C LYS A 248 50.57 -26.35 -29.00
N LYS A 249 50.21 -27.07 -27.88
CA LYS A 249 51.03 -27.74 -26.82
C LYS A 249 51.90 -26.88 -25.85
N GLU A 250 51.73 -26.95 -24.52
CA GLU A 250 52.25 -27.88 -23.46
C GLU A 250 53.66 -27.52 -22.90
N SER A 251 53.98 -27.62 -21.59
CA SER A 251 53.17 -27.76 -20.34
C SER A 251 54.01 -27.50 -19.05
N ASP A 252 53.40 -27.68 -17.86
CA ASP A 252 54.07 -28.01 -16.56
C ASP A 252 54.90 -26.89 -15.83
N LEU A 253 55.47 -27.03 -14.61
CA LEU A 253 55.72 -28.22 -13.75
C LEU A 253 55.72 -27.92 -12.20
N SER A 254 54.67 -28.34 -11.46
CA SER A 254 54.66 -28.57 -9.96
C SER A 254 54.86 -27.36 -8.98
N MET A 255 54.68 -27.42 -7.65
CA MET A 255 54.26 -28.41 -6.60
C MET A 255 53.21 -27.76 -5.65
N LYS A 256 52.19 -28.43 -5.06
CA LYS A 256 52.15 -29.33 -3.85
C LYS A 256 52.73 -28.70 -2.56
N SER A 257 52.18 -28.84 -1.34
CA SER A 257 51.16 -29.77 -0.75
C SER A 257 50.53 -29.27 0.59
N SER A 258 49.43 -29.93 1.03
CA SER A 258 48.92 -30.10 2.45
C SER A 258 48.62 -28.87 3.33
N GLY A 259 47.65 -28.86 4.28
CA GLY A 259 46.56 -29.79 4.61
C GLY A 259 46.60 -30.41 6.02
N THR A 260 45.84 -29.89 7.00
CA THR A 260 45.27 -30.61 8.19
C THR A 260 44.41 -29.69 9.09
N ASN A 261 43.54 -30.27 9.92
CA ASN A 261 42.75 -29.58 10.96
C ASN A 261 43.54 -29.37 12.27
N THR A 262 43.21 -28.36 13.07
CA THR A 262 42.91 -28.52 14.52
C THR A 262 42.29 -27.27 15.17
N LYS A 263 41.62 -27.47 16.32
CA LYS A 263 41.24 -26.39 17.26
C LYS A 263 42.45 -26.02 18.12
N LEU A 264 42.56 -24.76 18.57
CA LEU A 264 42.75 -24.36 19.99
C LEU A 264 43.09 -22.86 20.16
N SER A 265 42.50 -22.24 21.18
CA SER A 265 43.03 -21.09 21.93
C SER A 265 43.80 -21.63 23.17
N PRO A 266 44.50 -20.83 24.03
CA PRO A 266 44.50 -19.37 24.17
C PRO A 266 45.87 -18.69 24.45
N SER A 267 45.84 -17.38 24.78
CA SER A 267 46.92 -16.60 25.43
C SER A 267 48.17 -16.33 24.56
N THR A 268 49.04 -15.33 24.80
CA THR A 268 49.32 -14.37 25.91
C THR A 268 50.05 -13.14 25.28
N ARG A 269 50.21 -11.91 25.82
CA ARG A 269 50.88 -11.46 27.07
C ARG A 269 50.94 -9.90 27.11
N LEU A 270 50.88 -9.29 28.31
CA LEU A 270 51.52 -8.01 28.76
C LEU A 270 51.20 -6.67 28.00
N ALA A 271 51.30 -5.47 28.60
CA ALA A 271 51.74 -5.08 29.96
C ALA A 271 51.17 -3.71 30.44
N MET A 272 51.12 -3.55 31.78
CA MET A 272 51.21 -2.31 32.61
C MET A 272 50.37 -1.06 32.27
N LEU A 273 49.52 -0.65 33.22
CA LEU A 273 49.88 0.36 34.24
C LEU A 273 48.89 0.30 35.42
N ASP A 274 49.38 0.60 36.62
CA ASP A 274 48.64 0.51 37.89
C ASP A 274 48.09 1.87 38.33
N ASP A 275 47.07 1.88 39.21
CA ASP A 275 47.10 2.64 40.47
C ASP A 275 45.95 2.21 41.43
N ASP A 276 46.16 2.45 42.73
CA ASP A 276 45.40 1.99 43.91
C ASP A 276 43.99 2.63 44.10
N ASP A 277 43.10 2.23 45.03
CA ASP A 277 43.21 1.29 46.17
C ASP A 277 41.86 0.53 46.44
N SER A 278 41.92 -0.35 47.43
CA SER A 278 40.91 -1.17 48.12
C SER A 278 39.75 -0.39 48.81
N VAL A 279 38.66 -0.99 49.32
CA VAL A 279 38.60 -1.97 50.42
C VAL A 279 37.46 -3.02 50.31
N LYS A 280 37.84 -4.28 50.51
CA LYS A 280 37.06 -5.53 50.69
C LYS A 280 35.99 -5.40 51.82
N LYS A 281 34.79 -5.99 51.79
CA LYS A 281 34.38 -7.44 51.90
C LYS A 281 32.83 -7.51 51.78
N GLY A 282 32.13 -8.62 51.54
CA GLY A 282 32.54 -9.99 51.18
C GLY A 282 31.55 -11.11 51.61
N ILE A 283 31.06 -11.89 50.63
CA ILE A 283 30.72 -13.34 50.70
C ILE A 283 29.37 -13.84 51.32
N SER A 284 28.80 -14.81 50.59
CA SER A 284 27.84 -15.89 50.95
C SER A 284 26.32 -15.64 51.03
N THR A 285 25.66 -16.41 50.18
CA THR A 285 24.26 -16.84 50.19
C THR A 285 23.81 -17.57 51.48
N LYS A 286 22.50 -17.51 51.77
CA LYS A 286 21.65 -18.70 52.04
C LYS A 286 20.15 -18.37 52.03
N LYS A 287 19.30 -19.37 51.76
CA LYS A 287 17.83 -19.29 51.82
C LYS A 287 17.34 -19.40 53.27
N THR A 288 16.30 -18.65 53.63
CA THR A 288 15.35 -18.98 54.72
C THR A 288 13.97 -18.40 54.40
N SER A 289 12.93 -18.85 55.11
CA SER A 289 11.52 -18.61 54.80
C SER A 289 10.81 -17.69 55.81
N GLY A 290 9.71 -17.05 55.35
CA GLY A 290 8.50 -16.95 56.18
C GLY A 290 8.08 -15.59 56.77
N ARG A 291 6.99 -15.06 56.20
CA ARG A 291 5.72 -14.72 56.90
C ARG A 291 5.70 -13.61 57.97
N LYS A 292 5.03 -12.48 57.66
CA LYS A 292 4.31 -11.53 58.56
C LYS A 292 3.71 -10.36 57.72
N THR A 293 2.60 -9.66 58.01
CA THR A 293 1.42 -9.82 58.92
C THR A 293 0.34 -8.76 58.61
N LYS A 294 -0.81 -8.80 59.33
CA LYS A 294 -1.93 -7.81 59.45
C LYS A 294 -3.06 -8.01 58.43
N LEU A 295 -4.36 -8.20 58.74
CA LEU A 295 -5.26 -7.93 59.91
C LEU A 295 -5.88 -6.52 60.02
N SER A 296 -6.95 -6.31 59.24
CA SER A 296 -8.37 -6.12 59.68
C SER A 296 -8.84 -5.00 60.65
N PHE A 297 -10.10 -4.57 60.43
CA PHE A 297 -10.96 -3.61 61.17
C PHE A 297 -10.66 -2.10 60.95
N GLY A 298 -11.65 -1.18 60.86
CA GLY A 298 -13.12 -1.36 60.90
C GLY A 298 -13.95 -0.11 60.51
N LYS A 299 -15.25 -0.32 60.25
CA LYS A 299 -16.29 0.59 59.69
C LYS A 299 -16.32 2.08 60.13
N SER A 300 -16.74 2.97 59.20
CA SER A 300 -17.76 4.03 59.44
C SER A 300 -18.35 4.59 58.13
N LYS A 301 -19.54 5.21 58.18
CA LYS A 301 -20.30 5.73 57.00
C LYS A 301 -20.15 7.26 56.82
N LYS A 302 -20.09 7.73 55.56
CA LYS A 302 -20.71 8.99 55.06
C LYS A 302 -20.76 8.99 53.52
N LYS A 303 -21.77 9.69 52.95
CA LYS A 303 -21.83 10.25 51.57
C LYS A 303 -21.57 11.78 51.69
N PRO A 304 -21.25 12.57 50.63
CA PRO A 304 -21.62 12.45 49.19
C PRO A 304 -20.47 12.59 48.16
N ASP A 305 -20.61 12.41 46.84
CA ASP A 305 -21.48 11.48 46.08
C ASP A 305 -20.96 11.09 44.66
N GLU A 306 -20.56 12.03 43.78
CA GLU A 306 -20.37 11.75 42.32
C GLU A 306 -18.92 11.59 41.79
N SER A 307 -18.83 10.95 40.61
CA SER A 307 -17.69 10.79 39.68
C SER A 307 -16.41 10.06 40.15
N ASP A 308 -16.47 8.72 40.24
CA ASP A 308 -15.33 7.86 39.85
C ASP A 308 -15.80 6.43 39.44
N GLU A 309 -16.04 6.18 38.14
CA GLU A 309 -16.20 4.81 37.62
C GLU A 309 -14.85 4.23 37.20
N SER A 310 -14.15 3.66 38.18
CA SER A 310 -13.01 2.76 37.97
C SER A 310 -13.21 1.43 38.74
N LEU A 311 -12.44 0.40 38.35
CA LEU A 311 -12.36 -0.92 39.01
C LEU A 311 -13.56 -1.89 38.88
N SER A 312 -13.96 -2.24 37.65
CA SER A 312 -14.50 -3.59 37.36
C SER A 312 -14.28 -4.08 35.92
N ASP A 313 -13.15 -3.72 35.28
CA ASP A 313 -12.80 -4.16 33.92
C ASP A 313 -12.14 -5.57 33.92
N THR A 314 -12.88 -6.60 34.34
CA THR A 314 -12.49 -8.02 34.15
C THR A 314 -13.39 -8.69 33.11
N THR A 315 -13.36 -8.17 31.88
CA THR A 315 -13.92 -8.86 30.72
C THR A 315 -12.78 -9.39 29.86
N SER A 316 -12.73 -10.72 29.68
CA SER A 316 -11.86 -11.35 28.68
C SER A 316 -12.31 -10.93 27.27
N GLU A 317 -11.68 -9.87 26.75
CA GLU A 317 -11.54 -9.58 25.32
C GLU A 317 -10.13 -10.10 24.96
N SER A 318 -9.99 -10.98 23.96
CA SER A 318 -8.71 -11.68 23.72
C SER A 318 -7.58 -10.73 23.32
N GLU A 319 -6.44 -10.84 24.00
CA GLU A 319 -5.26 -9.97 23.84
C GLU A 319 -4.33 -10.48 22.72
N GLU A 320 -4.88 -10.60 21.51
CA GLU A 320 -4.19 -11.09 20.30
C GLU A 320 -3.13 -10.11 19.73
N GLU A 321 -2.71 -9.09 20.50
CA GLU A 321 -1.61 -8.15 20.17
C GLU A 321 -0.69 -7.83 21.37
N GLU A 322 -0.52 -8.75 22.34
CA GLU A 322 0.61 -8.75 23.31
C GLU A 322 1.94 -9.19 22.64
N GLU A 323 2.25 -8.61 21.48
CA GLU A 323 3.54 -8.81 20.83
C GLU A 323 4.62 -8.00 21.57
N THR A 324 5.76 -8.67 21.80
CA THR A 324 6.74 -8.33 22.84
C THR A 324 7.42 -6.97 22.65
N LEU A 325 7.79 -6.35 23.76
CA LEU A 325 8.75 -5.24 23.80
C LEU A 325 10.17 -5.77 23.49
N GLU A 326 10.42 -6.07 22.23
CA GLU A 326 11.77 -6.32 21.74
C GLU A 326 12.63 -5.07 21.92
N ARG A 327 13.50 -5.11 22.93
CA ARG A 327 14.57 -4.14 23.09
C ARG A 327 15.59 -4.38 21.99
N ARG A 328 15.45 -3.66 20.88
CA ARG A 328 16.46 -3.68 19.81
C ARG A 328 17.83 -3.34 20.39
N GLU A 329 18.80 -4.23 20.18
CA GLU A 329 20.20 -3.85 20.29
C GLU A 329 20.47 -2.78 19.23
N VAL A 330 21.10 -1.68 19.64
CA VAL A 330 21.34 -0.55 18.73
C VAL A 330 22.49 -0.92 17.80
N SER A 331 22.16 -1.29 16.56
CA SER A 331 23.14 -1.41 15.48
C SER A 331 23.87 -0.07 15.32
N THR A 332 25.20 -0.09 15.41
CA THR A 332 26.03 1.13 15.50
C THR A 332 25.94 2.01 14.25
N ASP A 333 25.63 1.43 13.10
CA ASP A 333 25.42 2.13 11.84
C ASP A 333 23.92 2.30 11.57
N LEU A 334 23.44 3.55 11.61
CA LEU A 334 22.06 3.88 11.26
C LEU A 334 21.93 4.12 9.74
N PRO A 335 20.88 3.60 9.06
CA PRO A 335 20.69 3.76 7.62
C PRO A 335 20.70 5.22 7.14
N THR A 336 21.09 5.45 5.88
CA THR A 336 21.11 6.77 5.24
C THR A 336 19.77 7.50 5.30
N GLU A 337 18.69 6.73 5.30
CA GLU A 337 17.30 7.16 5.28
C GLU A 337 16.91 7.78 6.63
N TYR A 338 17.43 7.25 7.74
CA TYR A 338 17.22 7.79 9.09
C TYR A 338 17.73 9.23 9.20
N TRP A 339 18.92 9.50 8.67
CA TRP A 339 19.52 10.84 8.69
C TRP A 339 18.80 11.83 7.76
N GLN A 340 18.25 11.35 6.65
CA GLN A 340 17.42 12.16 5.76
C GLN A 340 16.06 12.49 6.39
N ILE A 341 15.42 11.51 7.02
CA ILE A 341 14.20 11.70 7.81
C ILE A 341 14.44 12.68 8.97
N GLN A 342 15.55 12.57 9.70
CA GLN A 342 15.94 13.54 10.74
C GLN A 342 16.02 14.97 10.20
N LYS A 343 16.61 15.14 9.01
CA LYS A 343 16.71 16.44 8.35
C LYS A 343 15.33 17.01 7.99
N LEU A 344 14.42 16.17 7.46
CA LEU A 344 13.04 16.57 7.13
C LEU A 344 12.20 16.87 8.38
N VAL A 345 12.24 16.03 9.40
CA VAL A 345 11.57 16.26 10.71
C VAL A 345 12.04 17.58 11.34
N LYS A 346 13.34 17.89 11.27
CA LYS A 346 13.90 19.16 11.74
C LYS A 346 13.39 20.37 10.92
N TYR A 347 13.22 20.23 9.60
CA TYR A 347 12.69 21.31 8.78
C TYR A 347 11.18 21.53 8.98
N LEU A 348 10.38 20.46 9.08
CA LEU A 348 8.94 20.52 9.38
C LEU A 348 8.63 21.32 10.65
N LYS A 349 9.52 21.30 11.65
CA LYS A 349 9.38 22.04 12.91
C LYS A 349 9.53 23.56 12.78
N VAL A 350 10.06 24.08 11.66
CA VAL A 350 10.43 25.50 11.46
C VAL A 350 9.96 26.03 10.09
N SER A 351 9.19 25.26 9.32
CA SER A 351 8.76 25.62 7.97
C SER A 351 7.50 26.48 7.93
N ASN A 352 7.39 27.34 6.91
CA ASN A 352 6.12 27.98 6.55
C ASN A 352 5.20 26.98 5.83
N GLN A 353 3.89 27.25 5.74
CA GLN A 353 2.89 26.34 5.18
C GLN A 353 3.30 25.70 3.84
N THR A 354 3.79 26.50 2.87
CA THR A 354 4.24 26.01 1.56
C THR A 354 5.42 25.04 1.68
N ALA A 355 6.43 25.38 2.48
CA ALA A 355 7.57 24.50 2.72
C ALA A 355 7.18 23.25 3.53
N THR A 356 6.25 23.36 4.48
CA THR A 356 5.69 22.22 5.23
C THR A 356 5.06 21.21 4.28
N VAL A 357 4.22 21.65 3.34
CA VAL A 357 3.62 20.76 2.32
C VAL A 357 4.68 20.10 1.44
N ILE A 358 5.73 20.83 1.04
CA ILE A 358 6.86 20.26 0.27
C ILE A 358 7.59 19.18 1.10
N PHE A 359 7.90 19.45 2.38
CA PHE A 359 8.58 18.47 3.24
C PHE A 359 7.70 17.25 3.59
N LEU A 360 6.38 17.40 3.67
CA LEU A 360 5.44 16.28 3.79
C LEU A 360 5.44 15.42 2.53
N CYS A 361 5.42 16.02 1.33
CA CYS A 361 5.59 15.27 0.08
C CYS A 361 6.93 14.52 0.06
N CYS A 362 8.05 15.20 0.32
CA CYS A 362 9.37 14.57 0.37
C CYS A 362 9.48 13.47 1.43
N MET A 363 8.72 13.53 2.53
CA MET A 363 8.69 12.45 3.54
C MET A 363 7.89 11.23 3.06
N ARG A 364 6.87 11.43 2.23
CA ARG A 364 6.08 10.37 1.58
C ARG A 364 6.80 9.73 0.38
N ASP A 365 7.83 10.39 -0.15
CA ASP A 365 8.69 9.82 -1.21
C ASP A 365 9.69 8.78 -0.66
N PHE A 366 9.80 8.62 0.67
CA PHE A 366 10.52 7.50 1.32
C PHE A 366 9.65 6.24 1.33
N ASN A 367 10.29 5.08 1.43
CA ASN A 367 9.57 3.82 1.65
C ASN A 367 9.05 3.75 3.10
N LEU A 368 7.90 4.38 3.35
CA LEU A 368 7.20 4.40 4.64
C LEU A 368 6.61 3.04 5.04
N SER A 369 6.59 2.07 4.13
CA SER A 369 6.29 0.67 4.44
C SER A 369 7.47 -0.07 5.12
N GLN A 370 8.69 0.48 5.10
CA GLN A 370 9.82 -0.08 5.87
C GLN A 370 9.77 0.34 7.34
N GLU A 371 9.94 -0.66 8.22
CA GLU A 371 9.97 -0.46 9.68
C GLU A 371 11.06 0.54 10.12
N THR A 372 12.23 0.53 9.47
CA THR A 372 13.32 1.49 9.71
C THR A 372 12.87 2.94 9.55
N CYS A 373 12.12 3.24 8.48
CA CYS A 373 11.56 4.58 8.22
C CYS A 373 10.46 4.94 9.23
N GLN A 374 9.56 3.99 9.53
CA GLN A 374 8.46 4.16 10.48
C GLN A 374 8.97 4.49 11.89
N LEU A 375 9.96 3.75 12.37
CA LEU A 375 10.57 3.96 13.67
C LEU A 375 11.47 5.20 13.70
N ALA A 376 12.15 5.55 12.61
CA ALA A 376 12.84 6.84 12.49
C ALA A 376 11.87 8.01 12.73
N ILE A 377 10.71 8.02 12.07
CA ILE A 377 9.69 9.08 12.25
C ILE A 377 9.17 9.13 13.69
N ARG A 378 9.08 8.00 14.40
CA ARG A 378 8.78 7.97 15.84
C ARG A 378 9.92 8.55 16.68
N ASP A 379 11.12 7.98 16.57
CA ASP A 379 12.25 8.22 17.49
C ASP A 379 12.85 9.63 17.34
N LEU A 380 12.63 10.26 16.18
CA LEU A 380 13.02 11.63 15.89
C LEU A 380 11.95 12.68 16.32
N GLY A 381 10.84 12.25 16.93
CA GLY A 381 9.73 13.11 17.33
C GLY A 381 8.82 13.57 16.18
N GLY A 382 8.93 12.96 15.00
CA GLY A 382 8.14 13.29 13.83
C GLY A 382 6.63 13.07 14.03
N LEU A 383 6.24 12.06 14.80
CA LEU A 383 4.82 11.81 15.13
C LEU A 383 4.16 12.97 15.87
N GLU A 384 4.87 13.65 16.78
CA GLU A 384 4.35 14.84 17.48
C GLU A 384 4.08 15.96 16.49
N ILE A 385 5.02 16.20 15.56
CA ILE A 385 4.88 17.24 14.52
C ILE A 385 3.72 16.90 13.58
N LEU A 386 3.63 15.65 13.12
CA LEU A 386 2.53 15.19 12.26
C LEU A 386 1.17 15.38 12.94
N ILE A 387 1.03 14.99 14.20
CA ILE A 387 -0.21 15.17 14.97
C ILE A 387 -0.52 16.67 15.16
N ASN A 388 0.47 17.49 15.54
CA ASN A 388 0.27 18.94 15.68
C ASN A 388 -0.12 19.64 14.36
N LEU A 389 0.32 19.12 13.21
CA LEU A 389 -0.11 19.62 11.89
C LEU A 389 -1.58 19.33 11.58
N LEU A 390 -2.20 18.34 12.24
CA LEU A 390 -3.62 18.03 12.10
C LEU A 390 -4.54 19.10 12.73
N ASP A 391 -4.07 19.80 13.76
CA ASP A 391 -4.79 20.89 14.45
C ASP A 391 -4.56 22.28 13.80
N THR A 392 -3.88 22.36 12.64
CA THR A 392 -3.73 23.61 11.86
C THR A 392 -4.92 23.87 10.94
N ASP A 393 -5.17 25.11 10.52
CA ASP A 393 -6.27 25.41 9.56
C ASP A 393 -5.98 25.00 8.10
N GLU A 394 -4.72 24.71 7.75
CA GLU A 394 -4.32 24.44 6.35
C GLU A 394 -4.63 22.99 5.93
N ILE A 395 -5.68 22.84 5.13
CA ILE A 395 -6.18 21.55 4.61
C ILE A 395 -5.06 20.71 3.97
N LYS A 396 -4.12 21.31 3.23
CA LYS A 396 -3.01 20.58 2.59
C LYS A 396 -2.02 20.01 3.61
N CYS A 397 -1.79 20.71 4.72
CA CYS A 397 -0.95 20.22 5.81
C CYS A 397 -1.63 19.03 6.52
N LYS A 398 -2.94 19.13 6.78
CA LYS A 398 -3.73 18.00 7.31
C LYS A 398 -3.71 16.79 6.39
N ILE A 399 -3.96 16.97 5.09
CA ILE A 399 -3.95 15.87 4.10
C ILE A 399 -2.56 15.20 4.03
N GLY A 400 -1.48 15.97 3.90
CA GLY A 400 -0.13 15.41 3.84
C GLY A 400 0.27 14.68 5.13
N SER A 401 -0.09 15.23 6.29
CA SER A 401 0.15 14.55 7.57
C SER A 401 -0.66 13.27 7.73
N LEU A 402 -1.97 13.27 7.43
CA LEU A 402 -2.80 12.06 7.50
C LEU A 402 -2.38 10.99 6.50
N GLN A 403 -1.86 11.34 5.32
CA GLN A 403 -1.31 10.37 4.37
C GLN A 403 -0.11 9.62 4.95
N ILE A 404 0.85 10.35 5.55
CA ILE A 404 2.01 9.73 6.22
C ILE A 404 1.55 8.91 7.43
N LEU A 405 0.70 9.47 8.29
CA LEU A 405 0.18 8.79 9.50
C LEU A 405 -0.59 7.51 9.15
N LYS A 406 -1.42 7.51 8.10
CA LYS A 406 -2.08 6.30 7.58
C LYS A 406 -1.06 5.19 7.36
N GLU A 407 -0.05 5.45 6.51
CA GLU A 407 0.89 4.43 6.03
C GLU A 407 1.76 3.87 7.17
N ILE A 408 2.22 4.72 8.09
CA ILE A 408 3.05 4.25 9.23
C ILE A 408 2.26 3.66 10.40
N SER A 409 0.93 3.89 10.47
CA SER A 409 0.09 3.46 11.61
C SER A 409 -0.25 1.96 11.64
N ASP A 410 0.04 1.22 10.57
CA ASP A 410 -0.07 -0.24 10.59
C ASP A 410 0.99 -0.89 11.50
N ASN A 411 2.14 -0.25 11.73
CA ASN A 411 3.16 -0.72 12.67
C ASN A 411 2.66 -0.66 14.14
N PRO A 412 2.62 -1.78 14.89
CA PRO A 412 2.10 -1.80 16.27
C PRO A 412 2.78 -0.84 17.24
N GLN A 413 4.07 -0.54 17.06
CA GLN A 413 4.81 0.38 17.94
C GLN A 413 4.39 1.84 17.67
N VAL A 414 4.34 2.24 16.39
CA VAL A 414 3.86 3.56 15.96
C VAL A 414 2.38 3.76 16.33
N ARG A 415 1.57 2.71 16.18
CA ARG A 415 0.16 2.66 16.56
C ARG A 415 -0.08 3.01 18.04
N ARG A 416 0.77 2.47 18.93
CA ARG A 416 0.76 2.78 20.37
C ARG A 416 1.13 4.26 20.59
N SER A 417 2.25 4.73 20.01
CA SER A 417 2.70 6.13 20.11
C SER A 417 1.68 7.17 19.62
N ILE A 418 0.99 6.94 18.49
CA ILE A 418 -0.06 7.86 17.98
C ILE A 418 -1.23 8.00 18.97
N ALA A 419 -1.59 6.92 19.67
CA ALA A 419 -2.63 6.94 20.68
C ALA A 419 -2.18 7.53 22.03
N ASP A 420 -0.89 7.41 22.37
CA ASP A 420 -0.27 8.05 23.54
C ASP A 420 -0.16 9.58 23.36
N LEU A 421 0.25 10.03 22.18
CA LEU A 421 0.29 11.44 21.77
C LEU A 421 -1.09 12.06 21.49
N GLY A 422 -2.17 11.34 21.77
CA GLY A 422 -3.54 11.85 21.65
C GLY A 422 -4.06 12.00 20.22
N GLY A 423 -3.32 11.61 19.18
CA GLY A 423 -3.68 11.87 17.77
C GLY A 423 -5.04 11.30 17.33
N LEU A 424 -5.51 10.23 17.98
CA LEU A 424 -6.89 9.71 17.81
C LEU A 424 -7.97 10.76 18.10
N GLN A 425 -7.73 11.69 19.02
CA GLN A 425 -8.67 12.76 19.34
C GLN A 425 -8.74 13.79 18.21
N THR A 426 -7.59 14.24 17.70
CA THR A 426 -7.56 15.18 16.57
C THR A 426 -8.17 14.55 15.31
N MET A 427 -7.93 13.27 15.04
CA MET A 427 -8.61 12.56 13.93
C MET A 427 -10.13 12.52 14.12
N VAL A 428 -10.64 12.30 15.34
CA VAL A 428 -12.09 12.32 15.64
C VAL A 428 -12.69 13.72 15.50
N ASN A 429 -11.92 14.78 15.75
CA ASN A 429 -12.31 16.16 15.42
C ASN A 429 -12.40 16.36 13.90
N ILE A 430 -11.39 15.94 13.13
CA ILE A 430 -11.34 16.09 11.66
C ILE A 430 -12.52 15.43 10.96
N LEU A 431 -13.05 14.30 11.48
CA LEU A 431 -14.27 13.66 10.95
C LEU A 431 -15.52 14.58 10.95
N GLN A 432 -15.48 15.72 11.65
CA GLN A 432 -16.57 16.71 11.72
C GLN A 432 -16.46 17.80 10.64
N GLU A 433 -15.30 17.97 10.00
CA GLU A 433 -15.07 18.99 8.97
C GLU A 433 -15.87 18.73 7.68
N HIS A 434 -15.91 19.70 6.76
CA HIS A 434 -16.65 19.55 5.50
C HIS A 434 -15.87 18.79 4.41
N ASN A 435 -14.54 18.79 4.47
CA ASN A 435 -13.69 18.19 3.43
C ASN A 435 -13.85 16.66 3.34
N LYS A 436 -14.06 16.15 2.11
CA LYS A 436 -14.26 14.71 1.82
C LYS A 436 -12.98 13.90 2.03
N ASP A 437 -11.86 14.37 1.49
CA ASP A 437 -10.58 13.65 1.50
C ASP A 437 -10.01 13.51 2.92
N LEU A 438 -10.18 14.54 3.77
CA LEU A 438 -9.84 14.49 5.19
C LEU A 438 -10.66 13.45 5.97
N LYS A 439 -11.95 13.26 5.64
CA LYS A 439 -12.77 12.21 6.27
C LYS A 439 -12.28 10.81 5.92
N CYS A 440 -11.97 10.55 4.64
CA CYS A 440 -11.42 9.27 4.22
C CYS A 440 -10.13 8.95 4.98
N LEU A 441 -9.16 9.87 4.94
CA LEU A 441 -7.85 9.68 5.55
C LEU A 441 -7.91 9.59 7.08
N ALA A 442 -8.73 10.40 7.75
CA ALA A 442 -8.90 10.33 9.21
C ALA A 442 -9.60 9.05 9.65
N ALA A 443 -10.64 8.60 8.92
CA ALA A 443 -11.32 7.34 9.23
C ALA A 443 -10.39 6.13 9.01
N GLU A 444 -9.64 6.12 7.91
CA GLU A 444 -8.69 5.04 7.59
C GLU A 444 -7.52 4.98 8.58
N THR A 445 -6.97 6.14 8.99
CA THR A 445 -5.96 6.20 10.05
C THR A 445 -6.54 5.77 11.41
N ILE A 446 -7.79 6.13 11.74
CA ILE A 446 -8.48 5.60 12.93
C ILE A 446 -8.65 4.09 12.84
N ALA A 447 -8.95 3.52 11.66
CA ALA A 447 -9.07 2.08 11.47
C ALA A 447 -7.75 1.34 11.75
N ASN A 448 -6.64 1.89 11.26
CA ASN A 448 -5.31 1.36 11.51
C ASN A 448 -4.87 1.51 12.98
N VAL A 449 -5.20 2.64 13.62
CA VAL A 449 -4.81 2.89 15.02
C VAL A 449 -5.69 2.12 16.03
N ALA A 450 -6.96 1.85 15.72
CA ALA A 450 -7.92 1.26 16.66
C ALA A 450 -7.85 -0.28 16.83
N LYS A 451 -6.75 -0.93 16.46
CA LYS A 451 -6.59 -2.39 16.55
C LYS A 451 -6.38 -2.92 17.99
N PHE A 452 -6.10 -2.06 18.97
CA PHE A 452 -5.96 -2.42 20.40
C PHE A 452 -6.97 -1.72 21.34
N GLN A 453 -7.18 -2.25 22.55
CA GLN A 453 -8.32 -1.89 23.43
C GLN A 453 -8.32 -0.42 23.90
N ARG A 454 -7.16 0.13 24.28
CA ARG A 454 -7.07 1.53 24.72
C ARG A 454 -7.45 2.51 23.60
N ALA A 455 -6.95 2.31 22.38
CA ALA A 455 -7.37 3.09 21.22
C ALA A 455 -8.88 2.99 20.96
N ARG A 456 -9.46 1.78 21.01
CA ARG A 456 -10.92 1.55 20.93
C ARG A 456 -11.71 2.30 22.01
N ARG A 457 -11.16 2.45 23.22
CA ARG A 457 -11.77 3.21 24.34
C ARG A 457 -11.70 4.72 24.10
N THR A 458 -10.60 5.24 23.53
CA THR A 458 -10.45 6.66 23.16
C THR A 458 -11.48 7.05 22.09
N VAL A 459 -11.54 6.35 20.96
CA VAL A 459 -12.49 6.66 19.86
C VAL A 459 -13.96 6.63 20.34
N ARG A 460 -14.30 5.76 21.31
CA ARG A 460 -15.62 5.79 21.96
C ARG A 460 -15.81 7.02 22.85
N LYS A 461 -14.88 7.29 23.78
CA LYS A 461 -14.98 8.37 24.78
C LYS A 461 -15.26 9.73 24.12
N HIS A 462 -14.59 10.02 23.01
CA HIS A 462 -14.69 11.31 22.32
C HIS A 462 -15.77 11.34 21.23
N GLY A 463 -16.71 10.39 21.23
CA GLY A 463 -17.88 10.43 20.33
C GLY A 463 -17.61 9.99 18.88
N GLY A 464 -16.39 9.55 18.55
CA GLY A 464 -15.99 9.13 17.20
C GLY A 464 -16.92 8.07 16.59
N ILE A 465 -17.46 7.15 17.40
CA ILE A 465 -18.49 6.18 16.95
C ILE A 465 -19.69 6.89 16.28
N LYS A 466 -20.22 7.96 16.89
CA LYS A 466 -21.38 8.68 16.33
C LYS A 466 -21.02 9.38 15.02
N GLN A 467 -19.80 9.90 14.89
CA GLN A 467 -19.36 10.58 13.68
C GLN A 467 -19.03 9.60 12.54
N LEU A 468 -18.41 8.45 12.85
CA LEU A 468 -18.19 7.36 11.91
C LEU A 468 -19.52 6.78 11.39
N VAL A 469 -20.55 6.67 12.24
CA VAL A 469 -21.89 6.26 11.80
C VAL A 469 -22.57 7.31 10.92
N LYS A 470 -22.37 8.63 11.17
CA LYS A 470 -22.89 9.67 10.25
C LYS A 470 -22.29 9.58 8.85
N ILE A 471 -20.99 9.29 8.72
CA ILE A 471 -20.35 9.21 7.39
C ILE A 471 -20.73 7.93 6.60
N LEU A 472 -21.35 6.93 7.24
CA LEU A 472 -22.02 5.82 6.53
C LEU A 472 -23.32 6.24 5.83
N ASN A 473 -23.87 7.43 6.09
CA ASN A 473 -25.20 7.81 5.57
C ASN A 473 -25.17 8.26 4.10
N TYR A 474 -24.63 7.40 3.23
CA TYR A 474 -24.67 7.55 1.78
C TYR A 474 -26.08 7.20 1.24
N PRO A 475 -26.72 8.06 0.43
CA PRO A 475 -27.94 7.71 -0.28
C PRO A 475 -27.60 6.77 -1.44
N VAL A 476 -27.96 5.49 -1.31
CA VAL A 476 -27.86 4.51 -2.41
C VAL A 476 -28.93 4.84 -3.46
N SER A 477 -28.61 5.78 -4.34
CA SER A 477 -29.51 6.34 -5.36
C SER A 477 -28.98 6.05 -6.76
N ASN A 478 -29.80 5.43 -7.60
CA ASN A 478 -29.42 4.99 -8.95
C ASN A 478 -29.38 6.13 -9.99
N TYR A 479 -29.42 7.40 -9.57
CA TYR A 479 -29.71 8.56 -10.43
C TYR A 479 -28.77 9.77 -10.23
N THR A 480 -27.60 9.58 -9.60
CA THR A 480 -26.65 10.67 -9.29
C THR A 480 -25.36 10.55 -10.12
N LEU A 481 -24.70 11.67 -10.42
CA LEU A 481 -23.60 11.78 -11.40
C LEU A 481 -22.37 10.92 -11.02
N PRO A 482 -21.66 10.30 -12.01
CA PRO A 482 -20.66 9.27 -11.73
C PRO A 482 -19.54 9.66 -10.76
N HIS A 483 -18.93 10.84 -10.94
CA HIS A 483 -17.69 11.21 -10.23
C HIS A 483 -17.91 11.73 -8.80
N GLU A 484 -19.12 12.18 -8.44
CA GLU A 484 -19.39 12.56 -7.04
C GLU A 484 -19.67 11.33 -6.18
N ASN A 485 -20.36 10.33 -6.75
CA ASN A 485 -20.66 9.06 -6.09
C ASN A 485 -19.39 8.34 -5.61
N GLU A 486 -18.36 8.26 -6.45
CA GLU A 486 -17.13 7.51 -6.17
C GLU A 486 -16.42 7.99 -4.89
N LYS A 487 -16.31 9.31 -4.69
CA LYS A 487 -15.73 9.87 -3.45
C LYS A 487 -16.61 9.61 -2.22
N ASP A 488 -17.93 9.64 -2.34
CA ASP A 488 -18.82 9.41 -1.19
C ASP A 488 -18.95 7.92 -0.83
N ILE A 489 -18.82 7.03 -1.82
CA ILE A 489 -18.62 5.58 -1.63
C ILE A 489 -17.30 5.34 -0.87
N GLU A 490 -16.23 6.04 -1.22
CA GLU A 490 -14.94 5.89 -0.54
C GLU A 490 -14.96 6.42 0.91
N ILE A 491 -15.67 7.53 1.18
CA ILE A 491 -15.95 7.98 2.56
C ILE A 491 -16.70 6.89 3.35
N ALA A 492 -17.73 6.28 2.76
CA ALA A 492 -18.50 5.23 3.39
C ALA A 492 -17.65 3.95 3.62
N ARG A 493 -16.77 3.59 2.68
CA ARG A 493 -15.80 2.49 2.81
C ARG A 493 -14.85 2.73 3.99
N CYS A 494 -14.19 3.89 4.05
CA CYS A 494 -13.27 4.21 5.16
C CYS A 494 -14.01 4.31 6.50
N GLY A 495 -15.23 4.84 6.51
CA GLY A 495 -16.11 4.83 7.68
C GLY A 495 -16.45 3.42 8.16
N ALA A 496 -16.79 2.50 7.25
CA ALA A 496 -17.05 1.10 7.57
C ALA A 496 -15.79 0.38 8.08
N LEU A 497 -14.62 0.64 7.48
CA LEU A 497 -13.34 0.07 7.90
C LEU A 497 -12.97 0.52 9.33
N ALA A 498 -13.18 1.79 9.67
CA ALA A 498 -13.01 2.31 11.02
C ALA A 498 -14.00 1.68 12.02
N LEU A 499 -15.27 1.53 11.61
CA LEU A 499 -16.29 0.88 12.43
C LEU A 499 -15.98 -0.60 12.68
N TRP A 500 -15.42 -1.31 11.71
CA TRP A 500 -14.96 -2.69 11.86
C TRP A 500 -13.84 -2.79 12.90
N SER A 501 -12.76 -2.01 12.78
CA SER A 501 -11.66 -2.01 13.76
C SER A 501 -12.13 -1.72 15.20
N ILE A 502 -13.03 -0.75 15.39
CA ILE A 502 -13.55 -0.44 16.73
C ILE A 502 -14.61 -1.43 17.22
N SER A 503 -15.29 -2.16 16.33
CA SER A 503 -16.37 -3.10 16.68
C SER A 503 -15.89 -4.29 17.51
N LYS A 504 -14.60 -4.65 17.47
CA LYS A 504 -14.05 -5.76 18.27
C LYS A 504 -14.40 -5.68 19.77
N SER A 505 -14.52 -4.48 20.35
CA SER A 505 -14.88 -4.33 21.78
C SER A 505 -16.39 -4.32 22.04
N LYS A 506 -16.84 -5.10 23.04
CA LYS A 506 -18.27 -5.25 23.40
C LYS A 506 -18.92 -3.94 23.80
N LYS A 507 -18.16 -3.04 24.47
CA LYS A 507 -18.63 -1.70 24.86
C LYS A 507 -18.82 -0.78 23.65
N ASN A 508 -18.09 -1.00 22.54
CA ASN A 508 -18.25 -0.23 21.30
C ASN A 508 -19.46 -0.69 20.49
N LYS A 509 -19.70 -2.01 20.38
CA LYS A 509 -20.90 -2.58 19.73
C LYS A 509 -22.18 -1.93 20.28
N LYS A 510 -22.32 -1.86 21.60
CA LYS A 510 -23.49 -1.22 22.25
C LYS A 510 -23.69 0.24 21.82
N CYS A 511 -22.63 1.03 21.74
CA CYS A 511 -22.70 2.42 21.27
C CYS A 511 -22.95 2.55 19.76
N MET A 512 -22.44 1.64 18.93
CA MET A 512 -22.73 1.59 17.48
C MET A 512 -24.21 1.32 17.23
N ARG A 513 -24.82 0.38 17.96
CA ARG A 513 -26.27 0.12 17.91
C ARG A 513 -27.08 1.35 18.34
N GLN A 514 -26.70 1.99 19.45
CA GLN A 514 -27.33 3.23 19.92
C GLN A 514 -27.17 4.43 18.96
N ALA A 515 -26.12 4.44 18.13
CA ALA A 515 -25.90 5.47 17.11
C ALA A 515 -26.67 5.23 15.81
N GLY A 516 -27.39 4.11 15.67
CA GLY A 516 -28.13 3.77 14.44
C GLY A 516 -27.27 3.14 13.34
N ALA A 517 -26.15 2.49 13.67
CA ALA A 517 -25.26 1.88 12.68
C ALA A 517 -25.94 0.77 11.84
N ILE A 518 -26.90 0.03 12.42
CA ILE A 518 -27.42 -1.22 11.84
C ILE A 518 -28.20 -0.98 10.53
N PRO A 519 -29.21 -0.07 10.46
CA PRO A 519 -29.90 0.20 9.20
C PRO A 519 -29.00 0.79 8.11
N LEU A 520 -27.92 1.49 8.48
CA LEU A 520 -26.94 2.01 7.52
C LEU A 520 -26.09 0.89 6.93
N LEU A 521 -25.58 -0.02 7.77
CA LEU A 521 -24.84 -1.21 7.31
C LEU A 521 -25.73 -2.10 6.42
N GLY A 522 -27.00 -2.31 6.77
CA GLY A 522 -27.96 -3.04 5.94
C GLY A 522 -28.24 -2.37 4.58
N ARG A 523 -28.28 -1.03 4.53
CA ARG A 523 -28.38 -0.28 3.28
C ARG A 523 -27.14 -0.45 2.40
N LEU A 524 -25.94 -0.38 2.99
CA LEU A 524 -24.67 -0.50 2.25
C LEU A 524 -24.41 -1.94 1.76
N LEU A 525 -24.90 -2.95 2.49
CA LEU A 525 -24.83 -4.36 2.13
C LEU A 525 -25.55 -4.70 0.79
N LYS A 526 -26.47 -3.83 0.36
CA LYS A 526 -27.22 -3.91 -0.91
C LYS A 526 -26.50 -3.26 -2.10
N SER A 527 -25.33 -2.68 -1.88
CA SER A 527 -24.52 -2.07 -2.95
C SER A 527 -23.81 -3.12 -3.82
N HIS A 528 -23.34 -2.70 -5.00
CA HIS A 528 -22.61 -3.56 -5.95
C HIS A 528 -21.07 -3.45 -5.81
N HIS A 529 -20.56 -2.70 -4.83
CA HIS A 529 -19.13 -2.39 -4.71
C HIS A 529 -18.46 -3.30 -3.67
N GLU A 530 -17.86 -4.40 -4.10
CA GLU A 530 -17.22 -5.39 -3.21
C GLU A 530 -16.25 -4.78 -2.19
N ASN A 531 -15.44 -3.80 -2.62
CA ASN A 531 -14.49 -3.07 -1.76
C ASN A 531 -15.16 -2.34 -0.57
N MET A 532 -16.44 -1.99 -0.68
CA MET A 532 -17.25 -1.43 0.40
C MET A 532 -18.02 -2.52 1.17
N LEU A 533 -18.43 -3.61 0.50
CA LEU A 533 -19.07 -4.75 1.15
C LEU A 533 -18.14 -5.45 2.15
N ILE A 534 -16.84 -5.60 1.84
CA ILE A 534 -15.85 -6.24 2.73
C ILE A 534 -15.85 -5.63 4.14
N PRO A 535 -15.60 -4.32 4.37
CA PRO A 535 -15.61 -3.74 5.71
C PRO A 535 -17.02 -3.65 6.34
N VAL A 536 -18.09 -3.59 5.52
CA VAL A 536 -19.48 -3.65 6.02
C VAL A 536 -19.78 -5.03 6.61
N VAL A 537 -19.50 -6.11 5.88
CA VAL A 537 -19.69 -7.49 6.36
C VAL A 537 -18.71 -7.81 7.48
N GLY A 538 -17.47 -7.33 7.41
CA GLY A 538 -16.48 -7.39 8.50
C GLY A 538 -17.01 -6.79 9.81
N THR A 539 -17.65 -5.61 9.73
CA THR A 539 -18.34 -4.99 10.87
C THR A 539 -19.52 -5.83 11.37
N LEU A 540 -20.35 -6.34 10.44
CA LEU A 540 -21.53 -7.15 10.79
C LEU A 540 -21.15 -8.46 11.48
N GLN A 541 -20.12 -9.18 10.99
CA GLN A 541 -19.68 -10.43 11.61
C GLN A 541 -19.02 -10.20 12.99
N GLU A 542 -18.30 -9.10 13.21
CA GLU A 542 -17.84 -8.76 14.58
C GLU A 542 -19.01 -8.49 15.51
N CYS A 543 -20.03 -7.77 15.04
CA CYS A 543 -21.19 -7.43 15.85
C CYS A 543 -22.12 -8.63 16.12
N ALA A 544 -22.25 -9.59 15.19
CA ALA A 544 -23.07 -10.79 15.29
C ALA A 544 -22.67 -11.76 16.44
N SER A 545 -21.55 -11.52 17.11
CA SER A 545 -21.19 -12.22 18.36
C SER A 545 -21.99 -11.75 19.59
N GLU A 546 -22.78 -10.68 19.49
CA GLU A 546 -23.73 -10.25 20.52
C GLU A 546 -25.17 -10.60 20.09
N PRO A 547 -25.98 -11.35 20.88
CA PRO A 547 -27.33 -11.75 20.47
C PRO A 547 -28.26 -10.57 20.11
N SER A 548 -28.12 -9.43 20.80
CA SER A 548 -28.89 -8.21 20.51
C SER A 548 -28.57 -7.55 19.16
N TYR A 549 -27.49 -7.98 18.50
CA TYR A 549 -27.15 -7.62 17.13
C TYR A 549 -27.69 -8.64 16.13
N ARG A 550 -27.64 -9.94 16.42
CA ARG A 550 -28.21 -10.99 15.54
C ARG A 550 -29.70 -10.77 15.31
N ALA A 551 -30.45 -10.50 16.37
CA ALA A 551 -31.86 -10.12 16.29
C ALA A 551 -32.13 -8.89 15.40
N ALA A 552 -31.17 -7.94 15.33
CA ALA A 552 -31.28 -6.75 14.50
C ALA A 552 -30.86 -6.99 13.03
N ILE A 553 -29.84 -7.83 12.80
CA ILE A 553 -29.43 -8.32 11.47
C ILE A 553 -30.60 -9.10 10.83
N HIS A 554 -31.30 -9.91 11.63
CA HIS A 554 -32.53 -10.61 11.26
C HIS A 554 -33.67 -9.63 10.94
N SER A 555 -33.99 -8.67 11.83
CA SER A 555 -35.13 -7.76 11.62
C SER A 555 -34.97 -6.82 10.42
N GLU A 556 -33.73 -6.53 10.00
CA GLU A 556 -33.41 -5.70 8.84
C GLU A 556 -33.29 -6.52 7.53
N GLY A 557 -33.53 -7.83 7.57
CA GLY A 557 -33.51 -8.73 6.40
C GLY A 557 -32.13 -9.05 5.84
N MET A 558 -31.04 -8.66 6.51
CA MET A 558 -29.67 -8.72 5.96
C MET A 558 -29.17 -10.14 5.64
N ILE A 559 -29.83 -11.19 6.15
CA ILE A 559 -29.47 -12.59 5.89
C ILE A 559 -29.63 -12.92 4.39
N GLU A 560 -30.61 -12.33 3.70
CA GLU A 560 -30.77 -12.46 2.25
C GLU A 560 -29.55 -11.90 1.51
N ASP A 561 -29.12 -10.69 1.86
CA ASP A 561 -27.98 -10.03 1.21
C ASP A 561 -26.65 -10.74 1.53
N LEU A 562 -26.47 -11.27 2.74
CA LEU A 562 -25.31 -12.11 3.09
C LEU A 562 -25.26 -13.39 2.24
N VAL A 563 -26.42 -14.05 2.05
CA VAL A 563 -26.54 -15.25 1.21
C VAL A 563 -26.35 -14.94 -0.28
N LYS A 564 -26.82 -13.78 -0.75
CA LYS A 564 -26.53 -13.26 -2.10
C LYS A 564 -25.03 -13.05 -2.29
N ASN A 565 -24.36 -12.41 -1.33
CA ASN A 565 -22.94 -12.07 -1.41
C ASN A 565 -21.99 -13.27 -1.25
N LEU A 566 -22.45 -14.46 -0.80
CA LEU A 566 -21.68 -15.71 -0.92
C LEU A 566 -21.42 -16.13 -2.38
N LYS A 567 -22.17 -15.59 -3.35
CA LYS A 567 -22.07 -15.92 -4.78
C LYS A 567 -21.11 -15.01 -5.56
N SER A 568 -20.43 -14.07 -4.88
CA SER A 568 -19.37 -13.24 -5.47
C SER A 568 -18.17 -14.08 -5.95
N GLN A 569 -17.25 -13.51 -6.73
CA GLN A 569 -15.98 -14.20 -7.03
C GLN A 569 -14.90 -13.94 -5.96
N ASN A 570 -15.06 -12.87 -5.19
CA ASN A 570 -14.13 -12.43 -4.16
C ASN A 570 -14.12 -13.32 -2.91
N GLU A 571 -13.01 -14.02 -2.69
CA GLU A 571 -12.84 -14.95 -1.57
C GLU A 571 -12.86 -14.26 -0.19
N GLU A 572 -12.37 -13.02 -0.08
CA GLU A 572 -12.40 -12.27 1.18
C GLU A 572 -13.85 -11.91 1.56
N LEU A 573 -14.63 -11.40 0.61
CA LEU A 573 -16.04 -11.11 0.81
C LEU A 573 -16.83 -12.39 1.16
N LYS A 574 -16.59 -13.49 0.45
CA LYS A 574 -17.14 -14.83 0.79
C LYS A 574 -16.80 -15.24 2.23
N THR A 575 -15.54 -15.04 2.65
CA THR A 575 -15.05 -15.42 3.99
C THR A 575 -15.81 -14.66 5.07
N TYR A 576 -15.95 -13.33 4.95
CA TYR A 576 -16.71 -12.57 5.95
C TYR A 576 -18.22 -12.85 5.89
N CYS A 577 -18.81 -13.12 4.72
CA CYS A 577 -20.21 -13.54 4.61
C CYS A 577 -20.44 -14.89 5.32
N ALA A 578 -19.55 -15.86 5.13
CA ALA A 578 -19.60 -17.14 5.84
C ALA A 578 -19.38 -16.98 7.35
N LEU A 579 -18.47 -16.10 7.81
CA LEU A 579 -18.29 -15.79 9.24
C LEU A 579 -19.50 -15.07 9.85
N ALA A 580 -20.17 -14.18 9.10
CA ALA A 580 -21.41 -13.53 9.52
C ALA A 580 -22.52 -14.57 9.70
N ILE A 581 -22.70 -15.45 8.72
CA ILE A 581 -23.69 -16.54 8.75
C ILE A 581 -23.38 -17.53 9.89
N PHE A 582 -22.12 -17.93 10.08
CA PHE A 582 -21.69 -18.78 11.20
C PHE A 582 -22.11 -18.23 12.56
N LYS A 583 -21.89 -16.92 12.80
CA LYS A 583 -22.27 -16.26 14.04
C LYS A 583 -23.79 -16.06 14.15
N CYS A 584 -24.49 -15.75 13.06
CA CYS A 584 -25.95 -15.57 13.05
C CYS A 584 -26.72 -16.89 13.24
N ALA A 585 -26.21 -17.99 12.68
CA ALA A 585 -26.79 -19.34 12.70
C ALA A 585 -26.79 -20.02 14.08
N GLU A 586 -26.33 -19.34 15.14
CA GLU A 586 -26.59 -19.75 16.52
C GLU A 586 -28.08 -19.67 16.88
N ASP A 587 -28.78 -18.64 16.36
CA ASP A 587 -30.22 -18.46 16.56
C ASP A 587 -31.00 -19.32 15.55
N LYS A 588 -32.17 -19.87 15.94
CA LYS A 588 -32.94 -20.81 15.08
C LYS A 588 -33.38 -20.15 13.77
N ASP A 589 -33.99 -18.98 13.88
CA ASP A 589 -34.70 -18.33 12.78
C ASP A 589 -33.70 -17.86 11.71
N SER A 590 -32.48 -17.52 12.12
CA SER A 590 -31.35 -17.29 11.21
C SER A 590 -30.99 -18.53 10.36
N ARG A 591 -31.07 -19.75 10.91
CA ARG A 591 -30.82 -21.00 10.16
C ARG A 591 -31.94 -21.31 9.16
N GLU A 592 -33.17 -20.96 9.52
CA GLU A 592 -34.36 -21.04 8.67
C GLU A 592 -34.20 -20.12 7.45
N LEU A 593 -33.88 -18.85 7.67
CA LEU A 593 -33.68 -17.88 6.60
C LEU A 593 -32.48 -18.22 5.69
N VAL A 594 -31.37 -18.72 6.24
CA VAL A 594 -30.22 -19.19 5.43
C VAL A 594 -30.59 -20.38 4.54
N ARG A 595 -31.52 -21.26 4.98
CA ARG A 595 -32.11 -22.31 4.15
C ARG A 595 -32.99 -21.71 3.05
N GLU A 596 -33.89 -20.80 3.40
CA GLU A 596 -34.92 -20.26 2.50
C GLU A 596 -34.37 -19.37 1.38
N TYR A 597 -33.37 -18.53 1.67
CA TYR A 597 -32.67 -17.75 0.66
C TYR A 597 -31.68 -18.58 -0.20
N GLY A 598 -31.60 -19.90 0.02
CA GLY A 598 -30.73 -20.80 -0.76
C GLY A 598 -29.24 -20.62 -0.45
N GLY A 599 -28.89 -20.43 0.82
CA GLY A 599 -27.50 -20.24 1.29
C GLY A 599 -26.72 -21.54 1.51
N LEU A 600 -27.39 -22.69 1.66
CA LEU A 600 -26.71 -23.97 1.87
C LEU A 600 -25.88 -24.42 0.64
N PRO A 601 -26.38 -24.37 -0.62
CA PRO A 601 -25.58 -24.77 -1.78
C PRO A 601 -24.30 -23.94 -1.99
N PRO A 602 -24.30 -22.59 -1.89
CA PRO A 602 -23.07 -21.80 -1.91
C PRO A 602 -22.06 -22.18 -0.82
N LEU A 603 -22.51 -22.44 0.41
CA LEU A 603 -21.62 -22.88 1.49
C LEU A 603 -20.98 -24.25 1.20
N VAL A 604 -21.76 -25.19 0.64
CA VAL A 604 -21.24 -26.52 0.26
C VAL A 604 -20.28 -26.41 -0.93
N ALA A 605 -20.55 -25.57 -1.93
CA ALA A 605 -19.67 -25.37 -3.07
C ALA A 605 -18.27 -24.86 -2.66
N ILE A 606 -18.19 -24.04 -1.61
CA ILE A 606 -16.91 -23.55 -1.06
C ILE A 606 -16.04 -24.69 -0.49
N LEU A 607 -16.62 -25.83 -0.06
CA LEU A 607 -15.83 -26.98 0.43
C LEU A 607 -14.92 -27.60 -0.64
N SER A 608 -15.29 -27.45 -1.92
CA SER A 608 -14.46 -27.88 -3.05
C SER A 608 -13.29 -26.92 -3.34
N SER A 609 -13.31 -25.70 -2.81
CA SER A 609 -12.27 -24.68 -2.99
C SER A 609 -11.13 -24.81 -1.96
N GLY A 610 -10.39 -25.92 -1.99
CA GLY A 610 -9.46 -26.33 -0.95
C GLY A 610 -8.22 -25.44 -0.70
N ASN A 611 -8.00 -24.38 -1.48
CA ASN A 611 -6.82 -23.51 -1.41
C ASN A 611 -6.86 -22.57 -0.20
N ASN A 612 -7.95 -21.81 -0.03
CA ASN A 612 -8.06 -20.78 1.00
C ASN A 612 -8.55 -21.38 2.34
N LYS A 613 -7.65 -21.49 3.31
CA LYS A 613 -7.92 -22.14 4.60
C LYS A 613 -8.79 -21.29 5.54
N GLU A 614 -8.85 -19.98 5.36
CA GLU A 614 -9.70 -19.10 6.16
C GLU A 614 -11.15 -19.15 5.68
N LEU A 615 -11.34 -19.06 4.36
CA LEU A 615 -12.62 -19.27 3.69
C LEU A 615 -13.19 -20.66 4.02
N LEU A 616 -12.34 -21.70 3.98
CA LEU A 616 -12.73 -23.07 4.34
C LEU A 616 -13.14 -23.18 5.82
N ALA A 617 -12.40 -22.55 6.74
CA ALA A 617 -12.76 -22.52 8.16
C ALA A 617 -14.09 -21.79 8.40
N ALA A 618 -14.34 -20.70 7.68
CA ALA A 618 -15.59 -19.94 7.75
C ALA A 618 -16.79 -20.75 7.23
N ALA A 619 -16.66 -21.36 6.04
CA ALA A 619 -17.73 -22.15 5.42
C ALA A 619 -18.05 -23.42 6.22
N THR A 620 -17.04 -24.17 6.67
CA THR A 620 -17.25 -25.35 7.53
C THR A 620 -17.90 -24.99 8.86
N GLY A 621 -17.55 -23.84 9.46
CA GLY A 621 -18.21 -23.32 10.65
C GLY A 621 -19.67 -22.95 10.40
N ALA A 622 -19.95 -22.25 9.30
CA ALA A 622 -21.32 -21.90 8.89
C ALA A 622 -22.19 -23.15 8.67
N ILE A 623 -21.65 -24.17 8.00
CA ILE A 623 -22.31 -25.47 7.83
C ILE A 623 -22.57 -26.13 9.18
N TRP A 624 -21.58 -26.21 10.08
CA TRP A 624 -21.76 -26.78 11.42
C TRP A 624 -22.93 -26.15 12.17
N LYS A 625 -22.97 -24.82 12.26
CA LYS A 625 -24.08 -24.12 12.94
C LYS A 625 -25.41 -24.34 12.20
N CYS A 626 -25.44 -24.33 10.86
CA CYS A 626 -26.66 -24.61 10.10
C CYS A 626 -27.19 -26.05 10.31
N SER A 627 -26.32 -27.05 10.47
CA SER A 627 -26.69 -28.45 10.74
C SER A 627 -27.40 -28.67 12.09
N ILE A 628 -27.44 -27.68 12.98
CA ILE A 628 -28.21 -27.77 14.24
C ILE A 628 -29.73 -27.86 13.96
N SER A 629 -30.20 -27.42 12.79
CA SER A 629 -31.61 -27.57 12.37
C SER A 629 -31.84 -28.88 11.62
N ARG A 630 -32.85 -29.65 12.03
CA ARG A 630 -33.18 -30.98 11.44
C ARG A 630 -33.50 -30.91 9.96
N GLU A 631 -34.10 -29.81 9.54
CA GLU A 631 -34.52 -29.51 8.18
C GLU A 631 -33.32 -29.36 7.24
N ASN A 632 -32.20 -28.84 7.77
CA ASN A 632 -30.95 -28.66 7.03
C ASN A 632 -30.15 -29.98 6.90
N LEU A 633 -30.34 -30.94 7.81
CA LEU A 633 -29.66 -32.25 7.78
C LEU A 633 -29.94 -33.03 6.49
N VAL A 634 -31.18 -32.94 6.01
CA VAL A 634 -31.63 -33.55 4.74
C VAL A 634 -30.97 -32.83 3.57
N GLN A 635 -31.07 -31.50 3.51
CA GLN A 635 -30.51 -30.73 2.40
C GLN A 635 -28.99 -30.85 2.29
N PHE A 636 -28.25 -30.92 3.41
CA PHE A 636 -26.80 -31.12 3.37
C PHE A 636 -26.40 -32.52 2.87
N ARG A 637 -27.20 -33.56 3.13
CA ARG A 637 -27.00 -34.88 2.50
C ARG A 637 -27.26 -34.81 1.00
N ASP A 638 -28.37 -34.22 0.59
CA ASP A 638 -28.79 -34.19 -0.81
C ASP A 638 -27.83 -33.33 -1.66
N LEU A 639 -27.18 -32.34 -1.06
CA LEU A 639 -26.06 -31.55 -1.62
C LEU A 639 -24.68 -32.25 -1.56
N LYS A 640 -24.58 -33.50 -1.08
CA LYS A 640 -23.33 -34.25 -0.88
C LYS A 640 -22.28 -33.51 -0.05
N ALA A 641 -22.73 -32.82 0.99
CA ALA A 641 -21.85 -32.10 1.92
C ALA A 641 -21.10 -33.07 2.85
N ILE A 642 -21.71 -34.22 3.18
CA ILE A 642 -21.14 -35.21 4.10
C ILE A 642 -19.84 -35.78 3.55
N GLU A 643 -19.84 -36.19 2.29
CA GLU A 643 -18.69 -36.77 1.60
C GLU A 643 -17.55 -35.76 1.45
N GLN A 644 -17.87 -34.49 1.17
CA GLN A 644 -16.89 -33.40 1.13
C GLN A 644 -16.31 -33.09 2.51
N LEU A 645 -17.14 -33.05 3.57
CA LEU A 645 -16.67 -32.87 4.94
C LEU A 645 -15.76 -34.03 5.40
N VAL A 646 -16.09 -35.28 5.03
CA VAL A 646 -15.24 -36.45 5.31
C VAL A 646 -13.89 -36.33 4.59
N ALA A 647 -13.86 -35.92 3.32
CA ALA A 647 -12.61 -35.66 2.59
C ALA A 647 -11.73 -34.59 3.28
N LEU A 648 -12.33 -33.64 3.99
CA LEU A 648 -11.65 -32.58 4.74
C LEU A 648 -11.18 -32.99 6.16
N LEU A 649 -11.40 -34.22 6.61
CA LEU A 649 -10.84 -34.74 7.87
C LEU A 649 -9.32 -34.99 7.81
N SER A 650 -8.71 -34.94 6.62
CA SER A 650 -7.29 -35.20 6.40
C SER A 650 -6.55 -33.93 5.91
N ASN A 651 -5.33 -33.72 6.42
CA ASN A 651 -4.40 -32.67 5.97
C ASN A 651 -4.95 -31.22 6.02
N GLN A 652 -5.78 -30.90 7.02
CA GLN A 652 -6.28 -29.53 7.28
C GLN A 652 -5.80 -29.01 8.64
N PRO A 653 -5.69 -27.67 8.83
CA PRO A 653 -5.37 -27.08 10.13
C PRO A 653 -6.48 -27.33 11.16
N GLU A 654 -6.13 -27.38 12.45
CA GLU A 654 -7.06 -27.76 13.53
C GLU A 654 -8.34 -26.92 13.58
N LYS A 655 -8.26 -25.62 13.27
CA LYS A 655 -9.42 -24.70 13.18
C LYS A 655 -10.47 -25.17 12.15
N VAL A 656 -10.04 -25.79 11.04
CA VAL A 656 -10.94 -26.41 10.06
C VAL A 656 -11.44 -27.75 10.59
N LEU A 657 -10.56 -28.61 11.13
CA LEU A 657 -10.95 -29.93 11.66
C LEU A 657 -12.01 -29.83 12.77
N VAL A 658 -11.89 -28.87 13.70
CA VAL A 658 -12.89 -28.62 14.76
C VAL A 658 -14.27 -28.36 14.16
N ASN A 659 -14.35 -27.52 13.13
CA ASN A 659 -15.60 -27.17 12.45
C ASN A 659 -16.15 -28.32 11.59
N VAL A 660 -15.29 -29.01 10.84
CA VAL A 660 -15.65 -30.18 10.02
C VAL A 660 -16.21 -31.31 10.87
N VAL A 661 -15.51 -31.67 11.95
CA VAL A 661 -15.96 -32.73 12.88
C VAL A 661 -17.22 -32.29 13.63
N GLY A 662 -17.33 -31.02 14.01
CA GLY A 662 -18.56 -30.46 14.59
C GLY A 662 -19.75 -30.60 13.65
N ALA A 663 -19.58 -30.24 12.37
CA ALA A 663 -20.60 -30.40 11.35
C ALA A 663 -21.00 -31.87 11.16
N LEU A 664 -20.03 -32.79 11.08
CA LEU A 664 -20.30 -34.23 10.97
C LEU A 664 -21.00 -34.79 12.21
N GLY A 665 -20.69 -34.29 13.40
CA GLY A 665 -21.35 -34.67 14.66
C GLY A 665 -22.82 -34.25 14.72
N GLU A 666 -23.17 -33.04 14.25
CA GLU A 666 -24.57 -32.63 14.10
C GLU A 666 -25.26 -33.39 12.95
N LEU A 667 -24.55 -33.64 11.84
CA LEU A 667 -25.08 -34.40 10.70
C LEU A 667 -25.41 -35.86 11.06
N ALA A 668 -24.60 -36.50 11.92
CA ALA A 668 -24.79 -37.87 12.40
C ALA A 668 -26.03 -38.07 13.28
N ARG A 669 -26.75 -37.00 13.65
CA ARG A 669 -28.02 -37.06 14.40
C ARG A 669 -29.20 -37.58 13.56
N ASP A 670 -29.05 -37.60 12.23
CA ASP A 670 -30.01 -38.23 11.31
C ASP A 670 -29.49 -39.63 10.89
N PRO A 671 -30.22 -40.74 11.14
CA PRO A 671 -29.71 -42.09 10.88
C PRO A 671 -29.25 -42.37 9.42
N PRO A 672 -29.90 -41.87 8.35
CA PRO A 672 -29.39 -41.99 6.99
C PRO A 672 -28.03 -41.29 6.80
N ASN A 673 -27.78 -40.17 7.48
CA ASN A 673 -26.51 -39.45 7.38
C ASN A 673 -25.36 -40.25 8.01
N ARG A 674 -25.61 -41.01 9.08
CA ARG A 674 -24.63 -41.95 9.66
C ARG A 674 -24.16 -42.97 8.63
N GLN A 675 -25.10 -43.54 7.87
CA GLN A 675 -24.76 -44.46 6.77
C GLN A 675 -23.89 -43.78 5.71
N THR A 676 -24.13 -42.50 5.38
CA THR A 676 -23.30 -41.75 4.43
C THR A 676 -21.89 -41.49 4.99
N ILE A 677 -21.77 -41.06 6.25
CA ILE A 677 -20.48 -40.88 6.94
C ILE A 677 -19.67 -42.18 6.92
N ARG A 678 -20.32 -43.32 7.21
CA ARG A 678 -19.71 -44.65 7.18
C ARG A 678 -19.29 -45.07 5.77
N LYS A 679 -20.17 -44.92 4.76
CA LYS A 679 -19.89 -45.26 3.36
C LYS A 679 -18.76 -44.39 2.76
N ALA A 680 -18.60 -43.16 3.25
CA ALA A 680 -17.49 -42.27 2.89
C ALA A 680 -16.16 -42.59 3.63
N GLY A 681 -16.13 -43.56 4.56
CA GLY A 681 -14.94 -43.91 5.35
C GLY A 681 -14.67 -43.00 6.55
N GLY A 682 -15.58 -42.08 6.88
CA GLY A 682 -15.37 -41.07 7.91
C GLY A 682 -15.18 -41.63 9.33
N ILE A 683 -15.75 -42.80 9.64
CA ILE A 683 -15.60 -43.45 10.96
C ILE A 683 -14.12 -43.69 11.29
N THR A 684 -13.35 -44.20 10.33
CA THR A 684 -11.92 -44.50 10.53
C THR A 684 -11.11 -43.24 10.80
N GLN A 685 -11.41 -42.16 10.07
CA GLN A 685 -10.75 -40.87 10.26
C GLN A 685 -11.13 -40.23 11.61
N LEU A 686 -12.42 -40.30 12.00
CA LEU A 686 -12.88 -39.81 13.30
C LEU A 686 -12.23 -40.57 14.47
N VAL A 687 -12.14 -41.91 14.41
CA VAL A 687 -11.47 -42.69 15.46
C VAL A 687 -9.97 -42.35 15.56
N ASN A 688 -9.28 -42.16 14.44
CA ASN A 688 -7.88 -41.72 14.43
C ASN A 688 -7.69 -40.36 15.15
N LEU A 689 -8.62 -39.42 14.96
CA LEU A 689 -8.57 -38.10 15.60
C LEU A 689 -8.78 -38.12 17.13
N LEU A 690 -9.24 -39.22 17.73
CA LEU A 690 -9.30 -39.40 19.19
C LEU A 690 -7.91 -39.42 19.86
N THR A 691 -6.85 -39.58 19.07
CA THR A 691 -5.45 -39.55 19.55
C THR A 691 -4.84 -38.14 19.62
N GLY A 692 -5.57 -37.12 19.16
CA GLY A 692 -5.10 -35.73 19.13
C GLY A 692 -4.99 -35.06 20.51
N THR A 693 -4.32 -33.92 20.57
CA THR A 693 -4.10 -33.15 21.81
C THR A 693 -4.99 -31.90 21.93
N ASN A 694 -5.56 -31.41 20.82
CA ASN A 694 -6.46 -30.26 20.82
C ASN A 694 -7.80 -30.60 21.49
N GLN A 695 -8.08 -29.90 22.59
CA GLN A 695 -9.23 -30.18 23.45
C GLN A 695 -10.58 -29.90 22.76
N ALA A 696 -10.68 -28.82 21.99
CA ALA A 696 -11.90 -28.48 21.24
C ALA A 696 -12.17 -29.50 20.12
N LEU A 697 -11.11 -30.01 19.48
CA LEU A 697 -11.23 -31.09 18.51
C LEU A 697 -11.71 -32.37 19.19
N LEU A 698 -11.10 -32.79 20.30
CA LEU A 698 -11.50 -33.99 21.05
C LEU A 698 -12.97 -33.95 21.49
N ILE A 699 -13.49 -32.79 21.94
CA ILE A 699 -14.92 -32.63 22.30
C ILE A 699 -15.83 -32.92 21.11
N ASN A 700 -15.49 -32.40 19.93
CA ASN A 700 -16.28 -32.64 18.72
C ASN A 700 -16.10 -34.07 18.17
N VAL A 701 -14.88 -34.63 18.20
CA VAL A 701 -14.61 -36.00 17.73
C VAL A 701 -15.34 -37.03 18.59
N THR A 702 -15.24 -36.92 19.93
CA THR A 702 -15.96 -37.83 20.84
C THR A 702 -17.47 -37.79 20.61
N ARG A 703 -18.07 -36.59 20.44
CA ARG A 703 -19.48 -36.44 20.07
C ARG A 703 -19.83 -37.08 18.72
N ALA A 704 -19.01 -36.86 17.69
CA ALA A 704 -19.23 -37.43 16.35
C ALA A 704 -19.11 -38.96 16.35
N VAL A 705 -18.11 -39.52 17.02
CA VAL A 705 -17.93 -40.99 17.18
C VAL A 705 -19.11 -41.59 17.95
N GLY A 706 -19.52 -40.98 19.07
CA GLY A 706 -20.67 -41.46 19.86
C GLY A 706 -22.00 -41.39 19.11
N GLN A 707 -22.24 -40.34 18.32
CA GLN A 707 -23.41 -40.25 17.43
C GLN A 707 -23.39 -41.37 16.38
N CYS A 708 -22.23 -41.64 15.76
CA CYS A 708 -22.10 -42.75 14.82
C CYS A 708 -22.25 -44.13 15.49
N ALA A 709 -21.86 -44.30 16.75
CA ALA A 709 -21.99 -45.54 17.51
C ALA A 709 -23.47 -45.94 17.80
N GLU A 710 -24.44 -45.05 17.57
CA GLU A 710 -25.87 -45.40 17.53
C GLU A 710 -26.23 -46.34 16.36
N GLU A 711 -25.35 -46.49 15.35
CA GLU A 711 -25.51 -47.45 14.25
C GLU A 711 -24.58 -48.67 14.49
N ILE A 712 -25.17 -49.87 14.62
CA ILE A 712 -24.44 -51.14 14.86
C ILE A 712 -23.33 -51.40 13.82
N GLU A 713 -23.56 -51.07 12.55
CA GLU A 713 -22.54 -51.22 11.49
C GLU A 713 -21.39 -50.21 11.59
N SER A 714 -21.64 -48.99 12.11
CA SER A 714 -20.57 -48.05 12.45
C SER A 714 -19.85 -48.48 13.72
N MET A 715 -20.59 -49.01 14.72
CA MET A 715 -20.02 -49.44 16.00
C MET A 715 -19.01 -50.58 15.84
N ARG A 716 -19.26 -51.56 14.97
CA ARG A 716 -18.30 -52.61 14.61
C ARG A 716 -16.97 -52.06 14.08
N ILE A 717 -17.00 -50.96 13.32
CA ILE A 717 -15.79 -50.30 12.80
C ILE A 717 -15.07 -49.56 13.93
N ILE A 718 -15.81 -48.91 14.83
CA ILE A 718 -15.25 -48.24 16.02
C ILE A 718 -14.54 -49.26 16.93
N GLU A 719 -15.11 -50.45 17.11
CA GLU A 719 -14.52 -51.55 17.88
C GLU A 719 -13.26 -52.12 17.22
N GLN A 720 -13.31 -52.42 15.92
CA GLN A 720 -12.15 -52.91 15.14
C GLN A 720 -10.96 -51.93 15.13
N LEU A 721 -11.20 -50.65 15.38
CA LEU A 721 -10.19 -49.59 15.44
C LEU A 721 -9.81 -49.20 16.88
N ASP A 722 -10.12 -50.05 17.87
CA ASP A 722 -9.79 -49.83 19.29
C ASP A 722 -10.46 -48.57 19.88
N GLY A 723 -11.48 -48.03 19.21
CA GLY A 723 -12.08 -46.72 19.49
C GLY A 723 -12.69 -46.62 20.88
N VAL A 724 -13.29 -47.70 21.40
CA VAL A 724 -13.81 -47.75 22.78
C VAL A 724 -12.68 -47.58 23.81
N ARG A 725 -11.51 -48.18 23.56
CA ARG A 725 -10.32 -48.05 24.40
C ARG A 725 -9.75 -46.63 24.35
N LEU A 726 -9.81 -45.99 23.18
CA LEU A 726 -9.42 -44.58 23.02
C LEU A 726 -10.40 -43.64 23.76
N LEU A 727 -11.71 -43.79 23.58
CA LEU A 727 -12.73 -43.04 24.34
C LEU A 727 -12.55 -43.22 25.85
N TRP A 728 -12.33 -44.45 26.32
CA TRP A 728 -12.08 -44.74 27.74
C TRP A 728 -10.80 -44.06 28.26
N SER A 729 -9.76 -43.92 27.43
CA SER A 729 -8.54 -43.21 27.82
C SER A 729 -8.76 -41.70 28.03
N LEU A 730 -9.68 -41.09 27.26
CA LEU A 730 -10.03 -39.67 27.37
C LEU A 730 -10.77 -39.32 28.66
N LEU A 731 -11.34 -40.31 29.38
CA LEU A 731 -11.88 -40.11 30.74
C LEU A 731 -10.81 -39.71 31.77
N LYS A 732 -9.51 -39.86 31.44
CA LYS A 732 -8.37 -39.44 32.27
C LYS A 732 -7.80 -38.07 31.87
N ASN A 733 -8.43 -37.36 30.94
CA ASN A 733 -8.04 -36.01 30.54
C ASN A 733 -8.29 -35.02 31.70
N GLN A 734 -7.61 -33.87 31.69
CA GLN A 734 -7.81 -32.77 32.65
C GLN A 734 -9.02 -31.88 32.30
N ASN A 735 -9.43 -31.84 31.03
CA ASN A 735 -10.56 -31.00 30.60
C ASN A 735 -11.92 -31.70 30.88
N PRO A 736 -12.78 -31.15 31.75
CA PRO A 736 -14.06 -31.76 32.11
C PRO A 736 -15.04 -31.88 30.93
N GLU A 737 -14.96 -31.01 29.91
CA GLU A 737 -15.80 -31.12 28.72
C GLU A 737 -15.44 -32.35 27.90
N VAL A 738 -14.14 -32.65 27.71
CA VAL A 738 -13.67 -33.87 27.04
C VAL A 738 -14.07 -35.13 27.80
N ILE A 739 -13.96 -35.11 29.15
CA ILE A 739 -14.44 -36.23 29.98
C ILE A 739 -15.94 -36.44 29.76
N SER A 740 -16.73 -35.36 29.76
CA SER A 740 -18.20 -35.43 29.61
C SER A 740 -18.63 -35.98 28.25
N SER A 741 -17.96 -35.57 27.16
CA SER A 741 -18.28 -36.01 25.81
C SER A 741 -17.76 -37.42 25.51
N ALA A 742 -16.60 -37.80 26.07
CA ALA A 742 -16.12 -39.19 26.03
C ALA A 742 -17.04 -40.13 26.83
N ALA A 743 -17.46 -39.74 28.04
CA ALA A 743 -18.39 -40.53 28.85
C ALA A 743 -19.75 -40.72 28.16
N TRP A 744 -20.30 -39.65 27.56
CA TRP A 744 -21.51 -39.74 26.75
C TRP A 744 -21.32 -40.67 25.54
N ALA A 745 -20.20 -40.57 24.81
CA ALA A 745 -19.94 -41.38 23.63
C ALA A 745 -19.74 -42.87 23.94
N ILE A 746 -19.29 -43.22 25.15
CA ILE A 746 -19.14 -44.61 25.60
C ILE A 746 -20.50 -45.32 25.79
N CYS A 747 -21.58 -44.60 26.11
CA CYS A 747 -22.91 -45.18 26.29
C CYS A 747 -23.42 -45.95 25.05
N PRO A 748 -23.59 -45.33 23.86
CA PRO A 748 -24.02 -46.05 22.67
C PRO A 748 -22.98 -47.09 22.20
N CYS A 749 -21.69 -46.89 22.51
CA CYS A 749 -20.67 -47.91 22.25
C CYS A 749 -20.89 -49.19 23.07
N ILE A 750 -21.27 -49.09 24.35
CA ILE A 750 -21.56 -50.25 25.20
C ILE A 750 -22.91 -50.87 24.82
N GLU A 751 -23.93 -50.06 24.53
CA GLU A 751 -25.27 -50.54 24.15
C GLU A 751 -25.28 -51.33 22.83
N ASN A 752 -24.39 -50.99 21.88
CA ASN A 752 -24.32 -51.62 20.56
C ASN A 752 -23.11 -52.58 20.36
N ALA A 753 -22.25 -52.79 21.36
CA ALA A 753 -21.22 -53.83 21.31
C ALA A 753 -21.83 -55.24 21.46
N LYS A 754 -21.54 -56.14 20.51
CA LYS A 754 -22.13 -57.50 20.41
C LYS A 754 -21.24 -58.50 19.67
#